data_AF-A0A7W9SZB9-F1
#
_entry.id   AF-A0A7W9SZB9-F1
#
_cell.length_a   1.000
_cell.length_b   1.000
_cell.length_c   1.000
_cell.angle_alpha   90.00
_cell.angle_beta   90.00
_cell.angle_gamma   90.00
#
_symmetry.space_group_name_H-M   'P 1'
#
loop_
_entity.id
_entity.type
_entity.pdbx_description
1 polymer ?
#
loop_
_entity_poly.entity_id
_entity_poly.type
_entity_poly.pdbx_seq_one_letter_code
_entity_poly.pdbx_strand_id
1 'polypeptide(L)'
;MKQLTVLLLAIVLLAFRPAADQKTTIFLVGDSTMSDKPLDKAERGWGMYFKQYFDEGVTIQNHAMNGRSTRNFRHEGRWAKVLEQVKPGDWVFIQFGHNDSKQEDTARYAAPKTAYRQNLTRYVQEARAKGANPVLLTPVGRRYFDEQGKRKDDHGDYPGVVKEVAKTQKVPLIDLHETSWAMYSQLGDAGTKPLFWSYQNGANNTKLDNTHFSAYGAERVAQLVAQDVKKMNLGIASHLQPLAFAGKYQYDLPVVLQPYFRKDTFNITKYGAVADGQTLNTEAFRKAIDDCSKQGGVVLVPRGLWLTGPIQLKSNVNLHVAKGALVQFSNKLSDYQLIKTNWEGEDAVRNQSPISGYDLENIAITGQGTFDGAGDAWRMVKKEKLNAGQWQRLVKSGGVVDEKGTTWYPSASSLKGSTLNKPWTIPAGQQPDYSKYQEFKDFLRPNMLSLQRCKQILLEDFTIQNSPAWTIHPLLCDNITLRNVTAKNPWYGQNTDALDLESCRNGLVEGCTFDVGDDGICIKSGRDEEGRKRGVPTENFIIRDTKVYHAHGGFVIGSEMSGGARNIYVSNCTFMGTDVGLRFKTTRGRGGVVENIFVDGVDMTDIAGEAILFDMYYAAKDPVQVNGEAFGIPEIKAEPLNEGTPQFKSFRIKNVTCKGANTGILVRGLPEMAIQDVDIENTVLESNKGLVCQEADGIRLKNVTLLSKQTNPVMEVQNSRNISLDNIRYAPGADLLLRVTGSRSKAVSLRNTDTKAAKKGLETGEKVAKKTVTVSKM
;
A
#
# COMPACT_ATOMS: atom_id res chain seq x y z
N MET A 1 -44.40 2.99 54.86
CA MET A 1 -43.29 3.74 54.23
C MET A 1 -42.11 2.87 53.83
N LYS A 2 -41.55 1.99 54.68
CA LYS A 2 -40.37 1.15 54.34
C LYS A 2 -40.56 0.22 53.13
N GLN A 3 -41.74 -0.34 52.89
CA GLN A 3 -41.98 -1.19 51.71
C GLN A 3 -42.08 -0.41 50.38
N LEU A 4 -42.51 0.86 50.43
CA LEU A 4 -42.61 1.71 49.23
C LEU A 4 -41.21 2.19 48.78
N THR A 5 -40.31 2.44 49.73
CA THR A 5 -38.92 2.84 49.46
C THR A 5 -38.09 1.71 48.86
N VAL A 6 -38.32 0.46 49.28
CA VAL A 6 -37.65 -0.73 48.71
C VAL A 6 -38.14 -1.00 47.28
N LEU A 7 -39.43 -0.78 46.99
CA LEU A 7 -39.98 -0.91 45.63
C LEU A 7 -39.45 0.20 44.69
N LEU A 8 -39.33 1.43 45.18
CA LEU A 8 -38.74 2.54 44.40
C LEU A 8 -37.24 2.31 44.13
N LEU A 9 -36.47 1.80 45.11
CA LEU A 9 -35.06 1.46 44.90
C LEU A 9 -34.88 0.31 43.90
N ALA A 10 -35.78 -0.68 43.90
CA ALA A 10 -35.76 -1.78 42.93
C ALA A 10 -36.08 -1.30 41.50
N ILE A 11 -36.98 -0.34 41.33
CA ILE A 11 -37.30 0.27 40.03
C ILE A 11 -36.14 1.14 39.53
N VAL A 12 -35.45 1.89 40.41
CA VAL A 12 -34.27 2.68 40.04
C VAL A 12 -33.06 1.78 39.72
N LEU A 13 -32.87 0.65 40.42
CA LEU A 13 -31.83 -0.33 40.12
C LEU A 13 -32.11 -1.15 38.86
N LEU A 14 -33.37 -1.31 38.44
CA LEU A 14 -33.75 -1.88 37.15
C LEU A 14 -33.63 -0.88 35.98
N ALA A 15 -33.68 0.42 36.25
CA ALA A 15 -33.47 1.48 35.26
C ALA A 15 -32.00 1.67 34.86
N PHE A 16 -31.05 1.12 35.63
CA PHE A 16 -29.60 1.14 35.36
C PHE A 16 -29.03 -0.25 35.11
N ARG A 17 -29.80 -1.17 34.48
CA ARG A 17 -29.12 -2.25 33.76
C ARG A 17 -28.44 -1.60 32.56
N PRO A 18 -27.10 -1.67 32.41
CA PRO A 18 -26.51 -1.36 31.11
C PRO A 18 -27.26 -2.22 30.10
N ALA A 19 -27.85 -1.60 29.08
CA ALA A 19 -28.43 -2.34 27.98
C ALA A 19 -27.36 -3.35 27.56
N ALA A 20 -27.64 -4.65 27.70
CA ALA A 20 -26.74 -5.67 27.21
C ALA A 20 -26.37 -5.26 25.78
N ASP A 21 -25.08 -5.21 25.49
CA ASP A 21 -24.46 -4.66 24.28
C ASP A 21 -25.12 -5.29 23.03
N GLN A 22 -26.28 -4.75 22.65
CA GLN A 22 -27.18 -5.45 21.74
C GLN A 22 -26.70 -5.09 20.36
N LYS A 23 -25.84 -5.96 19.83
CA LYS A 23 -25.33 -5.85 18.47
C LYS A 23 -26.49 -5.62 17.51
N THR A 24 -26.41 -4.55 16.73
CA THR A 24 -27.40 -4.25 15.70
C THR A 24 -27.18 -5.22 14.55
N THR A 25 -28.24 -5.88 14.09
CA THR A 25 -28.14 -6.80 12.96
C THR A 25 -28.52 -6.09 11.68
N ILE A 26 -27.70 -6.24 10.65
CA ILE A 26 -28.04 -5.89 9.27
C ILE A 26 -28.42 -7.19 8.56
N PHE A 27 -29.69 -7.30 8.18
CA PHE A 27 -30.19 -8.36 7.32
C PHE A 27 -30.07 -7.95 5.86
N LEU A 28 -29.32 -8.71 5.07
CA LEU A 28 -29.22 -8.52 3.63
C LEU A 28 -30.22 -9.46 2.95
N VAL A 29 -31.17 -8.90 2.20
CA VAL A 29 -32.26 -9.62 1.54
C VAL A 29 -32.21 -9.31 0.05
N GLY A 30 -31.90 -10.32 -0.76
CA GLY A 30 -31.77 -10.09 -2.18
C GLY A 30 -31.47 -11.31 -3.04
N ASP A 31 -30.90 -11.03 -4.21
CA ASP A 31 -30.66 -12.00 -5.27
C ASP A 31 -29.18 -12.45 -5.36
N SER A 32 -28.79 -13.03 -6.50
CA SER A 32 -27.47 -13.61 -6.72
C SER A 32 -26.33 -12.60 -6.63
N THR A 33 -26.55 -11.30 -6.88
CA THR A 33 -25.47 -10.31 -6.83
C THR A 33 -25.05 -9.97 -5.40
N MET A 34 -25.91 -10.27 -4.41
CA MET A 34 -25.70 -10.01 -2.98
C MET A 34 -25.34 -11.29 -2.20
N SER A 35 -25.82 -12.46 -2.63
CA SER A 35 -25.75 -13.74 -1.90
C SER A 35 -24.34 -14.28 -1.63
N ASP A 36 -24.21 -15.03 -0.53
CA ASP A 36 -23.01 -15.80 -0.22
C ASP A 36 -22.78 -16.93 -1.24
N LYS A 37 -21.51 -17.16 -1.58
CA LYS A 37 -21.08 -18.20 -2.52
C LYS A 37 -20.08 -19.14 -1.86
N PRO A 38 -20.13 -20.45 -2.18
CA PRO A 38 -19.06 -21.37 -1.82
C PRO A 38 -17.69 -20.86 -2.28
N LEU A 39 -16.67 -20.97 -1.42
CA LEU A 39 -15.33 -20.43 -1.69
C LEU A 39 -14.61 -21.12 -2.85
N ASP A 40 -15.01 -22.34 -3.20
CA ASP A 40 -14.51 -23.13 -4.33
C ASP A 40 -15.06 -22.67 -5.70
N LYS A 41 -16.05 -21.78 -5.72
CA LYS A 41 -16.51 -21.09 -6.94
C LYS A 41 -15.75 -19.79 -7.12
N ALA A 42 -15.67 -19.26 -8.35
CA ALA A 42 -15.09 -17.93 -8.60
C ALA A 42 -16.11 -16.79 -8.46
N GLU A 43 -17.41 -17.09 -8.59
CA GLU A 43 -18.51 -16.15 -8.40
C GLU A 43 -18.57 -15.67 -6.94
N ARG A 44 -18.83 -14.38 -6.71
CA ARG A 44 -19.02 -13.77 -5.38
C ARG A 44 -20.21 -12.82 -5.40
N GLY A 45 -20.90 -12.71 -4.26
CA GLY A 45 -21.89 -11.66 -4.02
C GLY A 45 -21.33 -10.60 -3.08
N TRP A 46 -21.75 -9.35 -3.26
CA TRP A 46 -21.21 -8.22 -2.49
C TRP A 46 -21.50 -8.32 -0.99
N GLY A 47 -22.58 -9.01 -0.59
CA GLY A 47 -22.94 -9.20 0.81
C GLY A 47 -21.87 -9.97 1.61
N MET A 48 -21.03 -10.77 0.93
CA MET A 48 -19.92 -11.50 1.54
C MET A 48 -18.84 -10.57 2.13
N TYR A 49 -18.66 -9.37 1.55
CA TYR A 49 -17.61 -8.44 1.91
C TYR A 49 -18.10 -7.31 2.80
N PHE A 50 -19.41 -7.09 2.88
CA PHE A 50 -19.97 -5.90 3.52
C PHE A 50 -19.66 -5.78 5.01
N LYS A 51 -19.51 -6.91 5.72
CA LYS A 51 -19.20 -6.94 7.17
C LYS A 51 -17.89 -6.22 7.52
N GLN A 52 -16.89 -6.27 6.63
CA GLN A 52 -15.55 -5.77 6.92
C GLN A 52 -15.46 -4.25 7.07
N TYR A 53 -16.52 -3.51 6.75
CA TYR A 53 -16.57 -2.05 6.91
C TYR A 53 -17.20 -1.61 8.22
N PHE A 54 -17.70 -2.54 9.04
CA PHE A 54 -18.37 -2.23 10.29
C PHE A 54 -17.63 -2.81 11.49
N ASP A 55 -17.64 -2.06 12.59
CA ASP A 55 -17.10 -2.50 13.88
C ASP A 55 -17.83 -3.73 14.45
N GLU A 56 -17.38 -4.22 15.60
CA GLU A 56 -17.92 -5.42 16.24
C GLU A 56 -19.35 -5.29 16.77
N GLY A 57 -19.88 -4.05 16.85
CA GLY A 57 -21.25 -3.74 17.25
C GLY A 57 -22.29 -4.09 16.19
N VAL A 58 -21.86 -4.41 14.96
CA VAL A 58 -22.74 -4.82 13.86
C VAL A 58 -22.54 -6.27 13.48
N THR A 59 -23.64 -7.01 13.40
CA THR A 59 -23.69 -8.35 12.79
C THR A 59 -24.30 -8.26 11.40
N ILE A 60 -23.68 -8.85 10.39
CA ILE A 60 -24.29 -9.01 9.07
C ILE A 60 -24.89 -10.41 8.97
N GLN A 61 -26.17 -10.50 8.61
CA GLN A 61 -26.80 -11.75 8.20
C GLN A 61 -27.20 -11.69 6.74
N ASN A 62 -26.47 -12.40 5.88
CA ASN A 62 -26.78 -12.45 4.46
C ASN A 62 -27.80 -13.56 4.15
N HIS A 63 -29.03 -13.16 3.86
CA HIS A 63 -30.11 -14.07 3.48
C HIS A 63 -30.36 -14.07 1.97
N ALA A 64 -29.61 -13.27 1.20
CA ALA A 64 -29.72 -13.24 -0.25
C ALA A 64 -29.37 -14.59 -0.87
N MET A 65 -30.01 -14.92 -2.00
CA MET A 65 -29.89 -16.25 -2.59
C MET A 65 -29.98 -16.25 -4.11
N ASN A 66 -29.20 -17.13 -4.74
CA ASN A 66 -29.15 -17.27 -6.20
C ASN A 66 -30.53 -17.47 -6.83
N GLY A 67 -30.84 -16.73 -7.90
CA GLY A 67 -32.07 -16.93 -8.66
C GLY A 67 -33.35 -16.52 -7.93
N ARG A 68 -33.25 -15.72 -6.86
CA ARG A 68 -34.42 -15.22 -6.13
C ARG A 68 -34.87 -13.86 -6.68
N SER A 69 -36.18 -13.70 -6.80
CA SER A 69 -36.90 -12.47 -7.09
C SER A 69 -37.68 -12.04 -5.86
N THR A 70 -38.30 -10.86 -5.89
CA THR A 70 -39.19 -10.42 -4.80
C THR A 70 -40.30 -11.43 -4.51
N ARG A 71 -40.76 -12.18 -5.53
CA ARG A 71 -41.86 -13.14 -5.46
C ARG A 71 -41.43 -14.47 -4.84
N ASN A 72 -40.52 -15.21 -5.47
CA ASN A 72 -40.18 -16.55 -4.99
C ASN A 72 -39.42 -16.53 -3.67
N PHE A 73 -38.70 -15.45 -3.33
CA PHE A 73 -38.09 -15.30 -2.01
C PHE A 73 -39.13 -15.33 -0.88
N ARG A 74 -40.31 -14.74 -1.13
CA ARG A 74 -41.45 -14.87 -0.22
C ARG A 74 -42.08 -16.25 -0.26
N HIS A 75 -42.36 -16.77 -1.44
CA HIS A 75 -43.07 -18.06 -1.60
C HIS A 75 -42.28 -19.23 -1.00
N GLU A 76 -40.95 -19.20 -1.07
CA GLU A 76 -40.06 -20.19 -0.47
C GLU A 76 -39.92 -20.06 1.06
N GLY A 77 -40.62 -19.11 1.70
CA GLY A 77 -40.56 -18.89 3.14
C GLY A 77 -39.26 -18.24 3.65
N ARG A 78 -38.38 -17.77 2.75
CA ARG A 78 -37.10 -17.14 3.15
C ARG A 78 -37.32 -15.84 3.88
N TRP A 79 -38.28 -15.03 3.40
CA TRP A 79 -38.65 -13.79 4.08
C TRP A 79 -39.25 -14.03 5.47
N ALA A 80 -40.06 -15.08 5.64
CA ALA A 80 -40.60 -15.44 6.94
C ALA A 80 -39.48 -15.74 7.95
N LYS A 81 -38.47 -16.52 7.53
CA LYS A 81 -37.27 -16.82 8.35
C LYS A 81 -36.48 -15.58 8.74
N VAL A 82 -36.41 -14.56 7.87
CA VAL A 82 -35.78 -13.27 8.22
C VAL A 82 -36.63 -12.54 9.26
N LEU A 83 -37.93 -12.39 9.01
CA LEU A 83 -38.85 -11.69 9.92
C LEU A 83 -38.98 -12.31 11.31
N GLU A 84 -38.77 -13.63 11.44
CA GLU A 84 -38.71 -14.33 12.73
C GLU A 84 -37.51 -13.89 13.57
N GLN A 85 -36.42 -13.47 12.93
CA GLN A 85 -35.16 -13.10 13.57
C GLN A 85 -35.01 -11.59 13.78
N VAL A 86 -35.66 -10.77 12.95
CA VAL A 86 -35.60 -9.31 13.03
C VAL A 86 -36.14 -8.80 14.36
N LYS A 87 -35.34 -7.94 15.02
CA LYS A 87 -35.67 -7.26 16.27
C LYS A 87 -35.81 -5.75 16.05
N PRO A 88 -36.49 -5.02 16.96
CA PRO A 88 -36.52 -3.57 16.92
C PRO A 88 -35.11 -2.97 16.90
N GLY A 89 -34.88 -2.00 16.01
CA GLY A 89 -33.57 -1.36 15.82
C GLY A 89 -32.67 -2.00 14.74
N ASP A 90 -32.95 -3.24 14.34
CA ASP A 90 -32.19 -3.89 13.25
C ASP A 90 -32.40 -3.18 11.91
N TRP A 91 -31.51 -3.45 10.95
CA TRP A 91 -31.57 -2.90 9.59
C TRP A 91 -31.87 -4.00 8.59
N VAL A 92 -32.69 -3.70 7.58
CA VAL A 92 -33.03 -4.65 6.51
C VAL A 92 -32.74 -4.02 5.15
N PHE A 93 -31.63 -4.43 4.52
CA PHE A 93 -31.24 -3.97 3.19
C PHE A 93 -31.86 -4.89 2.14
N ILE A 94 -32.71 -4.33 1.29
CA ILE A 94 -33.54 -5.08 0.34
C ILE A 94 -33.14 -4.73 -1.10
N GLN A 95 -32.59 -5.69 -1.84
CA GLN A 95 -32.15 -5.54 -3.24
C GLN A 95 -32.70 -6.65 -4.13
N PHE A 96 -33.53 -6.31 -5.11
CA PHE A 96 -34.06 -7.25 -6.11
C PHE A 96 -34.21 -6.57 -7.47
N GLY A 97 -34.55 -7.33 -8.51
CA GLY A 97 -34.82 -6.82 -9.86
C GLY A 97 -34.22 -7.67 -10.97
N HIS A 98 -33.12 -8.39 -10.71
CA HIS A 98 -32.48 -9.22 -11.75
C HIS A 98 -33.32 -10.40 -12.20
N ASN A 99 -33.96 -11.07 -11.24
CA ASN A 99 -34.77 -12.26 -11.50
C ASN A 99 -36.26 -11.93 -11.69
N ASP A 100 -36.71 -10.79 -11.17
CA ASP A 100 -38.08 -10.30 -11.33
C ASP A 100 -38.42 -10.00 -12.80
N SER A 101 -37.42 -9.64 -13.61
CA SER A 101 -37.57 -9.33 -15.03
C SER A 101 -37.69 -10.54 -15.97
N LYS A 102 -37.57 -11.77 -15.46
CA LYS A 102 -37.62 -13.01 -16.27
C LYS A 102 -39.06 -13.43 -16.61
N GLN A 103 -39.67 -12.80 -17.62
CA GLN A 103 -41.07 -13.05 -18.03
C GLN A 103 -41.39 -14.53 -18.28
N GLU A 104 -40.43 -15.26 -18.87
CA GLU A 104 -40.56 -16.68 -19.21
C GLU A 104 -40.65 -17.60 -17.97
N ASP A 105 -40.17 -17.13 -16.81
CA ASP A 105 -40.12 -17.90 -15.55
C ASP A 105 -41.21 -17.38 -14.60
N THR A 106 -42.42 -17.93 -14.71
CA THR A 106 -43.60 -17.47 -13.96
C THR A 106 -43.44 -17.58 -12.43
N ALA A 107 -42.53 -18.43 -11.94
CA ALA A 107 -42.22 -18.54 -10.52
C ALA A 107 -41.41 -17.33 -10.03
N ARG A 108 -40.56 -16.75 -10.90
CA ARG A 108 -39.71 -15.59 -10.59
C ARG A 108 -40.32 -14.27 -11.03
N TYR A 109 -41.03 -14.25 -12.15
CA TYR A 109 -41.53 -13.03 -12.77
C TYR A 109 -42.44 -12.24 -11.83
N ALA A 110 -42.17 -10.94 -11.74
CA ALA A 110 -42.99 -9.97 -11.04
C ALA A 110 -43.04 -8.67 -11.85
N ALA A 111 -44.18 -8.39 -12.49
CA ALA A 111 -44.33 -7.18 -13.31
C ALA A 111 -43.99 -5.90 -12.51
N PRO A 112 -43.19 -4.97 -13.08
CA PRO A 112 -42.51 -3.93 -12.32
C PRO A 112 -43.50 -3.00 -11.60
N LYS A 113 -44.53 -2.51 -12.31
CA LYS A 113 -45.48 -1.53 -11.78
C LYS A 113 -46.52 -2.12 -10.81
N THR A 114 -46.70 -3.44 -10.80
CA THR A 114 -47.71 -4.13 -9.98
C THR A 114 -47.06 -5.08 -8.97
N ALA A 115 -46.84 -6.35 -9.31
CA ALA A 115 -46.40 -7.39 -8.38
C ALA A 115 -45.06 -7.05 -7.70
N TYR A 116 -44.09 -6.53 -8.44
CA TYR A 116 -42.78 -6.13 -7.90
C TYR A 116 -42.93 -4.97 -6.90
N ARG A 117 -43.61 -3.88 -7.30
CA ARG A 117 -43.94 -2.74 -6.43
C ARG A 117 -44.63 -3.19 -5.14
N GLN A 118 -45.65 -4.04 -5.27
CA GLN A 118 -46.43 -4.56 -4.14
C GLN A 118 -45.55 -5.39 -3.20
N ASN A 119 -44.71 -6.28 -3.74
CA ASN A 119 -43.81 -7.07 -2.91
C ASN A 119 -42.79 -6.20 -2.18
N LEU A 120 -42.14 -5.24 -2.84
CA LEU A 120 -41.21 -4.30 -2.19
C LEU A 120 -41.88 -3.50 -1.07
N THR A 121 -43.09 -2.99 -1.34
CA THR A 121 -43.90 -2.27 -0.34
C THR A 121 -44.15 -3.15 0.89
N ARG A 122 -44.49 -4.43 0.67
CA ARG A 122 -44.70 -5.39 1.75
C ARG A 122 -43.44 -5.68 2.55
N TYR A 123 -42.30 -5.92 1.90
CA TYR A 123 -41.02 -6.10 2.61
C TYR A 123 -40.73 -4.93 3.57
N VAL A 124 -40.93 -3.69 3.10
CA VAL A 124 -40.74 -2.47 3.90
C VAL A 124 -41.73 -2.40 5.07
N GLN A 125 -43.02 -2.62 4.81
CA GLN A 125 -44.07 -2.53 5.83
C GLN A 125 -43.90 -3.61 6.90
N GLU A 126 -43.60 -4.84 6.50
CA GLU A 126 -43.45 -5.98 7.40
C GLU A 126 -42.16 -5.84 8.24
N ALA A 127 -41.06 -5.31 7.68
CA ALA A 127 -39.86 -4.98 8.45
C ALA A 127 -40.12 -3.88 9.50
N ARG A 128 -40.83 -2.82 9.12
CA ARG A 128 -41.22 -1.74 10.05
C ARG A 128 -42.16 -2.23 11.15
N ALA A 129 -43.08 -3.14 10.83
CA ALA A 129 -43.96 -3.73 11.83
C ALA A 129 -43.19 -4.51 12.91
N LYS A 130 -41.96 -4.96 12.61
CA LYS A 130 -41.01 -5.56 13.59
C LYS A 130 -40.12 -4.53 14.29
N GLY A 131 -40.29 -3.23 14.01
CA GLY A 131 -39.47 -2.16 14.56
C GLY A 131 -38.11 -1.99 13.89
N ALA A 132 -37.88 -2.61 12.72
CA ALA A 132 -36.62 -2.49 11.99
C ALA A 132 -36.59 -1.29 11.04
N ASN A 133 -35.38 -0.96 10.58
CA ASN A 133 -35.04 0.12 9.66
C ASN A 133 -34.82 -0.44 8.24
N PRO A 134 -35.85 -0.51 7.38
CA PRO A 134 -35.67 -0.97 6.01
C PRO A 134 -34.94 0.07 5.15
N VAL A 135 -34.01 -0.41 4.33
CA VAL A 135 -33.30 0.35 3.30
C VAL A 135 -33.54 -0.33 1.96
N LEU A 136 -34.00 0.42 0.97
CA LEU A 136 -34.19 -0.10 -0.38
C LEU A 136 -32.95 0.16 -1.22
N LEU A 137 -32.56 -0.83 -2.02
CA LEU A 137 -31.46 -0.73 -2.98
C LEU A 137 -32.00 -1.02 -4.37
N THR A 138 -31.66 -0.16 -5.34
CA THR A 138 -31.89 -0.51 -6.75
C THR A 138 -31.05 -1.73 -7.12
N PRO A 139 -31.45 -2.53 -8.13
CA PRO A 139 -30.59 -3.61 -8.61
C PRO A 139 -29.27 -3.03 -9.13
N VAL A 140 -28.14 -3.62 -8.74
CA VAL A 140 -26.83 -3.22 -9.27
C VAL A 140 -26.84 -3.27 -10.80
N GLY A 141 -26.14 -2.34 -11.47
CA GLY A 141 -26.11 -2.26 -12.93
C GLY A 141 -25.52 -3.53 -13.55
N ARG A 142 -26.12 -4.02 -14.64
CA ARG A 142 -25.48 -5.04 -15.48
C ARG A 142 -24.51 -4.37 -16.45
N ARG A 143 -23.37 -4.99 -16.71
CA ARG A 143 -22.31 -4.45 -17.57
C ARG A 143 -22.61 -4.62 -19.05
N TYR A 144 -23.48 -3.78 -19.59
CA TYR A 144 -23.73 -3.70 -21.03
C TYR A 144 -23.32 -2.34 -21.59
N PHE A 145 -22.24 -2.32 -22.35
CA PHE A 145 -21.82 -1.15 -23.10
C PHE A 145 -22.38 -1.23 -24.53
N ASP A 146 -22.79 -0.08 -25.08
CA ASP A 146 -23.08 0.04 -26.51
C ASP A 146 -21.77 0.15 -27.34
N GLU A 147 -21.91 0.24 -28.66
CA GLU A 147 -20.77 0.33 -29.59
C GLU A 147 -19.93 1.60 -29.37
N GLN A 148 -20.49 2.63 -28.73
CA GLN A 148 -19.81 3.88 -28.39
C GLN A 148 -19.21 3.84 -26.97
N GLY A 149 -19.26 2.69 -26.29
CA GLY A 149 -18.75 2.54 -24.93
C GLY A 149 -19.59 3.24 -23.86
N LYS A 150 -20.87 3.54 -24.15
CA LYS A 150 -21.82 4.12 -23.19
C LYS A 150 -22.71 3.05 -22.56
N ARG A 151 -23.33 3.41 -21.44
CA ARG A 151 -24.29 2.55 -20.72
C ARG A 151 -25.46 2.14 -21.61
N LYS A 152 -25.69 0.84 -21.71
CA LYS A 152 -26.92 0.24 -22.23
C LYS A 152 -27.69 -0.40 -21.07
N ASP A 153 -28.72 0.28 -20.59
CA ASP A 153 -29.56 -0.22 -19.50
C ASP A 153 -30.51 -1.32 -19.99
N ASP A 154 -30.52 -2.46 -19.29
CA ASP A 154 -31.39 -3.60 -19.57
C ASP A 154 -32.30 -3.96 -18.38
N HIS A 155 -32.30 -3.16 -17.32
CA HIS A 155 -33.19 -3.34 -16.16
C HIS A 155 -34.55 -2.66 -16.34
N GLY A 156 -34.76 -1.84 -17.38
CA GLY A 156 -36.06 -1.23 -17.68
C GLY A 156 -36.66 -0.45 -16.49
N ASP A 157 -37.95 -0.65 -16.21
CA ASP A 157 -38.67 0.09 -15.16
C ASP A 157 -38.25 -0.27 -13.72
N TYR A 158 -37.52 -1.35 -13.48
CA TYR A 158 -37.30 -1.89 -12.13
C TYR A 158 -36.55 -0.93 -11.19
N PRO A 159 -35.40 -0.30 -11.57
CA PRO A 159 -34.75 0.69 -10.73
C PRO A 159 -35.66 1.87 -10.42
N GLY A 160 -36.43 2.34 -11.40
CA GLY A 160 -37.42 3.42 -11.22
C GLY A 160 -38.48 3.08 -10.18
N VAL A 161 -39.02 1.85 -10.22
CA VAL A 161 -40.01 1.40 -9.22
C VAL A 161 -39.41 1.36 -7.82
N VAL A 162 -38.17 0.90 -7.64
CA VAL A 162 -37.52 0.92 -6.32
C VAL A 162 -37.41 2.36 -5.80
N LYS A 163 -36.97 3.31 -6.64
CA LYS A 163 -36.86 4.74 -6.30
C LYS A 163 -38.21 5.30 -5.86
N GLU A 164 -39.27 4.99 -6.60
CA GLU A 164 -40.63 5.42 -6.28
C GLU A 164 -41.18 4.80 -5.00
N VAL A 165 -40.97 3.50 -4.77
CA VAL A 165 -41.38 2.84 -3.52
C VAL A 165 -40.61 3.42 -2.35
N ALA A 166 -39.31 3.66 -2.47
CA ALA A 166 -38.52 4.28 -1.41
C ALA A 166 -39.04 5.66 -1.03
N LYS A 167 -39.33 6.50 -2.04
CA LYS A 167 -39.94 7.82 -1.86
C LYS A 167 -41.32 7.73 -1.21
N THR A 168 -42.19 6.84 -1.72
CA THR A 168 -43.58 6.70 -1.24
C THR A 168 -43.63 6.16 0.18
N GLN A 169 -42.82 5.15 0.48
CA GLN A 169 -42.71 4.57 1.81
C GLN A 169 -41.85 5.43 2.75
N LYS A 170 -41.19 6.49 2.27
CA LYS A 170 -40.27 7.31 3.07
C LYS A 170 -39.18 6.48 3.76
N VAL A 171 -38.55 5.59 3.01
CA VAL A 171 -37.38 4.81 3.46
C VAL A 171 -36.12 5.30 2.74
N PRO A 172 -34.93 5.14 3.35
CA PRO A 172 -33.68 5.40 2.67
C PRO A 172 -33.54 4.57 1.38
N LEU A 173 -32.95 5.20 0.35
CA LEU A 173 -32.64 4.59 -0.94
C LEU A 173 -31.14 4.64 -1.20
N ILE A 174 -30.51 3.48 -1.40
CA ILE A 174 -29.19 3.38 -2.02
C ILE A 174 -29.40 3.10 -3.50
N ASP A 175 -29.04 4.06 -4.36
CA ASP A 175 -29.20 3.92 -5.81
C ASP A 175 -28.01 3.18 -6.43
N LEU A 176 -27.88 1.90 -6.04
CA LEU A 176 -26.75 1.05 -6.43
C LEU A 176 -26.64 0.89 -7.95
N HIS A 177 -27.76 0.97 -8.67
CA HIS A 177 -27.78 1.01 -10.12
C HIS A 177 -26.98 2.19 -10.70
N GLU A 178 -27.21 3.40 -10.20
CA GLU A 178 -26.49 4.59 -10.66
C GLU A 178 -25.04 4.62 -10.15
N THR A 179 -24.80 4.27 -8.88
CA THR A 179 -23.44 4.31 -8.31
C THR A 179 -22.52 3.25 -8.91
N SER A 180 -23.04 2.05 -9.22
CA SER A 180 -22.28 1.05 -9.97
C SER A 180 -21.99 1.50 -11.40
N TRP A 181 -22.95 2.12 -12.10
CA TRP A 181 -22.71 2.65 -13.44
C TRP A 181 -21.76 3.85 -13.48
N ALA A 182 -21.74 4.69 -12.44
CA ALA A 182 -20.74 5.74 -12.31
C ALA A 182 -19.33 5.13 -12.23
N MET A 183 -19.16 4.08 -11.42
CA MET A 183 -17.90 3.32 -11.36
C MET A 183 -17.56 2.66 -12.71
N TYR A 184 -18.54 2.04 -13.38
CA TYR A 184 -18.31 1.40 -14.67
C TYR A 184 -17.92 2.40 -15.76
N SER A 185 -18.54 3.57 -15.76
CA SER A 185 -18.24 4.65 -16.71
C SER A 185 -16.84 5.21 -16.50
N GLN A 186 -16.38 5.32 -15.24
CA GLN A 186 -15.02 5.74 -14.92
C GLN A 186 -13.98 4.72 -15.37
N LEU A 187 -14.27 3.43 -15.27
CA LEU A 187 -13.37 2.35 -15.66
C LEU A 187 -13.43 2.00 -17.16
N GLY A 188 -14.53 2.32 -17.83
CA GLY A 188 -14.83 1.92 -19.21
C GLY A 188 -15.03 0.41 -19.38
N ASP A 189 -15.30 -0.02 -20.62
CA ASP A 189 -15.57 -1.43 -20.93
C ASP A 189 -14.39 -2.34 -20.54
N ALA A 190 -13.17 -2.01 -20.95
CA ALA A 190 -12.01 -2.84 -20.63
C ALA A 190 -11.70 -2.89 -19.12
N GLY A 191 -11.74 -1.75 -18.42
CA GLY A 191 -11.41 -1.65 -17.00
C GLY A 191 -12.44 -2.31 -16.08
N THR A 192 -13.67 -2.53 -16.55
CA THR A 192 -14.71 -3.21 -15.76
C THR A 192 -14.63 -4.73 -15.79
N LYS A 193 -13.96 -5.35 -16.77
CA LYS A 193 -13.90 -6.82 -16.90
C LYS A 193 -13.47 -7.54 -15.62
N PRO A 194 -12.45 -7.09 -14.86
CA PRO A 194 -12.04 -7.75 -13.62
C PRO A 194 -13.10 -7.75 -12.51
N LEU A 195 -14.10 -6.86 -12.57
CA LEU A 195 -15.20 -6.82 -11.59
C LEU A 195 -16.14 -8.03 -11.74
N PHE A 196 -16.18 -8.64 -12.91
CA PHE A 196 -17.22 -9.59 -13.26
C PHE A 196 -16.71 -11.03 -13.31
N TRP A 197 -17.59 -11.96 -12.96
CA TRP A 197 -17.28 -13.37 -12.96
C TRP A 197 -17.09 -13.88 -14.40
N SER A 198 -16.08 -14.71 -14.61
CA SER A 198 -15.86 -15.41 -15.87
C SER A 198 -15.95 -16.92 -15.66
N TYR A 199 -16.56 -17.63 -16.62
CA TYR A 199 -16.72 -19.07 -16.57
C TYR A 199 -16.33 -19.74 -17.89
N GLN A 200 -15.92 -21.00 -17.83
CA GLN A 200 -15.63 -21.80 -19.02
C GLN A 200 -16.93 -22.29 -19.67
N ASN A 201 -17.02 -22.15 -20.99
CA ASN A 201 -18.13 -22.54 -21.83
C ASN A 201 -17.63 -23.43 -22.98
N GLY A 202 -17.20 -24.65 -22.64
CA GLY A 202 -16.44 -25.54 -23.52
C GLY A 202 -14.94 -25.47 -23.26
N ALA A 203 -14.16 -26.31 -23.96
CA ALA A 203 -12.75 -26.56 -23.62
C ALA A 203 -11.83 -25.32 -23.69
N ASN A 204 -12.16 -24.33 -24.52
CA ASN A 204 -11.29 -23.17 -24.80
C ASN A 204 -12.07 -21.83 -24.87
N ASN A 205 -13.24 -21.71 -24.25
CA ASN A 205 -14.06 -20.51 -24.38
C ASN A 205 -14.44 -19.97 -23.01
N THR A 206 -13.77 -18.91 -22.58
CA THR A 206 -14.11 -18.20 -21.34
C THR A 206 -15.14 -17.12 -21.67
N LYS A 207 -16.32 -17.20 -21.03
CA LYS A 207 -17.38 -16.21 -21.17
C LYS A 207 -17.46 -15.34 -19.92
N LEU A 208 -17.51 -14.03 -20.13
CA LEU A 208 -17.75 -13.04 -19.08
C LEU A 208 -19.24 -12.99 -18.77
N ASP A 209 -19.58 -13.09 -17.48
CA ASP A 209 -20.92 -12.83 -16.96
C ASP A 209 -21.07 -11.33 -16.66
N ASN A 210 -21.99 -10.63 -17.33
CA ASN A 210 -22.16 -9.18 -17.11
C ASN A 210 -23.09 -8.84 -15.92
N THR A 211 -23.43 -9.80 -15.06
CA THR A 211 -24.32 -9.65 -13.90
C THR A 211 -23.62 -10.01 -12.59
N HIS A 212 -22.92 -11.14 -12.55
CA HIS A 212 -22.33 -11.69 -11.33
C HIS A 212 -20.87 -11.26 -11.19
N PHE A 213 -20.40 -11.14 -9.94
CA PHE A 213 -19.10 -10.56 -9.67
C PHE A 213 -18.01 -11.60 -9.42
N SER A 214 -16.78 -11.21 -9.74
CA SER A 214 -15.59 -11.79 -9.12
C SER A 214 -15.50 -11.34 -7.65
N ALA A 215 -14.53 -11.84 -6.90
CA ALA A 215 -14.18 -11.29 -5.58
C ALA A 215 -13.93 -9.79 -5.63
N TYR A 216 -13.20 -9.32 -6.66
CA TYR A 216 -12.93 -7.90 -6.88
C TYR A 216 -14.22 -7.09 -6.98
N GLY A 217 -15.12 -7.48 -7.88
CA GLY A 217 -16.33 -6.69 -8.11
C GLY A 217 -17.27 -6.73 -6.93
N ALA A 218 -17.39 -7.88 -6.25
CA ALA A 218 -18.23 -8.02 -5.08
C ALA A 218 -17.76 -7.07 -3.97
N GLU A 219 -16.45 -7.00 -3.72
CA GLU A 219 -15.88 -6.07 -2.74
C GLU A 219 -16.05 -4.61 -3.16
N ARG A 220 -15.78 -4.27 -4.44
CA ARG A 220 -15.99 -2.92 -4.97
C ARG A 220 -17.45 -2.46 -4.85
N VAL A 221 -18.40 -3.34 -5.08
CA VAL A 221 -19.84 -3.04 -4.90
C VAL A 221 -20.17 -2.89 -3.40
N ALA A 222 -19.59 -3.72 -2.52
CA ALA A 222 -19.76 -3.55 -1.09
C ALA A 222 -19.20 -2.21 -0.57
N GLN A 223 -18.09 -1.72 -1.14
CA GLN A 223 -17.55 -0.38 -0.86
C GLN A 223 -18.54 0.71 -1.26
N LEU A 224 -19.16 0.63 -2.44
CA LEU A 224 -20.18 1.59 -2.87
C LEU A 224 -21.36 1.63 -1.89
N VAL A 225 -21.84 0.47 -1.45
CA VAL A 225 -22.93 0.41 -0.45
C VAL A 225 -22.50 1.05 0.87
N ALA A 226 -21.29 0.78 1.36
CA ALA A 226 -20.78 1.39 2.61
C ALA A 226 -20.60 2.91 2.49
N GLN A 227 -20.14 3.38 1.33
CA GLN A 227 -20.03 4.81 1.02
C GLN A 227 -21.41 5.49 1.00
N ASP A 228 -22.41 4.86 0.39
CA ASP A 228 -23.77 5.40 0.36
C ASP A 228 -24.41 5.40 1.76
N VAL A 229 -24.17 4.37 2.58
CA VAL A 229 -24.54 4.37 4.02
C VAL A 229 -23.98 5.59 4.73
N LYS A 230 -22.70 5.93 4.50
CA LYS A 230 -22.08 7.12 5.09
C LYS A 230 -22.66 8.41 4.53
N LYS A 231 -22.74 8.54 3.21
CA LYS A 231 -23.20 9.74 2.49
C LYS A 231 -24.63 10.13 2.88
N MET A 232 -25.48 9.13 3.09
CA MET A 232 -26.87 9.32 3.51
C MET A 232 -27.02 9.58 5.01
N ASN A 233 -25.93 9.49 5.79
CA ASN A 233 -25.94 9.60 7.24
C ASN A 233 -26.97 8.67 7.90
N LEU A 234 -27.03 7.42 7.45
CA LEU A 234 -27.89 6.41 8.07
C LEU A 234 -27.46 6.17 9.51
N GLY A 235 -28.38 5.84 10.42
CA GLY A 235 -28.02 5.59 11.83
C GLY A 235 -26.93 4.52 11.99
N ILE A 236 -26.90 3.52 11.11
CA ILE A 236 -25.86 2.47 11.09
C ILE A 236 -24.48 2.97 10.64
N ALA A 237 -24.38 4.16 10.07
CA ALA A 237 -23.11 4.76 9.63
C ALA A 237 -22.17 5.11 10.79
N SER A 238 -22.68 5.19 12.03
CA SER A 238 -21.85 5.36 13.23
C SER A 238 -20.96 4.15 13.51
N HIS A 239 -21.33 2.98 12.97
CA HIS A 239 -20.56 1.74 13.10
C HIS A 239 -19.59 1.50 11.95
N LEU A 240 -19.56 2.36 10.92
CA LEU A 240 -18.57 2.26 9.86
C LEU A 240 -17.18 2.51 10.46
N GLN A 241 -16.24 1.61 10.22
CA GLN A 241 -14.91 1.68 10.80
C GLN A 241 -14.15 2.88 10.21
N PRO A 242 -13.94 3.94 11.00
CA PRO A 242 -13.14 5.06 10.54
C PRO A 242 -11.69 4.60 10.43
N LEU A 243 -10.98 5.15 9.47
CA LEU A 243 -9.54 5.14 9.53
C LEU A 243 -9.11 6.20 10.52
N ALA A 244 -7.85 6.05 10.85
CA ALA A 244 -7.05 6.96 11.60
C ALA A 244 -7.17 8.44 11.15
N PHE A 245 -7.43 8.67 9.86
CA PHE A 245 -7.41 9.97 9.20
C PHE A 245 -8.83 10.53 9.09
N ALA A 246 -9.00 11.79 9.46
CA ALA A 246 -10.32 12.43 9.47
C ALA A 246 -11.03 12.31 8.12
N GLY A 247 -12.29 11.86 8.14
CA GLY A 247 -13.10 11.68 6.94
C GLY A 247 -12.78 10.44 6.10
N LYS A 248 -11.80 9.62 6.50
CA LYS A 248 -11.46 8.35 5.85
C LYS A 248 -12.01 7.16 6.63
N TYR A 249 -12.33 6.09 5.92
CA TYR A 249 -12.94 4.86 6.45
C TYR A 249 -12.35 3.63 5.80
N GLN A 250 -12.58 2.46 6.41
CA GLN A 250 -12.06 1.18 5.92
C GLN A 250 -12.42 0.91 4.44
N TYR A 251 -13.56 1.40 3.96
CA TYR A 251 -13.96 1.28 2.55
C TYR A 251 -13.14 2.16 1.58
N ASP A 252 -12.33 3.10 2.08
CA ASP A 252 -11.41 3.92 1.26
C ASP A 252 -10.07 3.21 0.99
N LEU A 253 -9.81 2.10 1.68
CA LEU A 253 -8.64 1.28 1.42
C LEU A 253 -8.74 0.58 0.06
N PRO A 254 -7.60 0.34 -0.59
CA PRO A 254 -7.58 -0.34 -1.87
C PRO A 254 -7.99 -1.81 -1.75
N VAL A 255 -8.66 -2.32 -2.79
CA VAL A 255 -8.98 -3.74 -2.93
C VAL A 255 -7.80 -4.44 -3.59
N VAL A 256 -7.31 -5.51 -2.98
CA VAL A 256 -6.13 -6.26 -3.44
C VAL A 256 -6.55 -7.68 -3.82
N LEU A 257 -6.43 -8.03 -5.10
CA LEU A 257 -6.78 -9.37 -5.57
C LEU A 257 -5.72 -10.40 -5.20
N GLN A 258 -6.21 -11.56 -4.76
CA GLN A 258 -5.38 -12.71 -4.44
C GLN A 258 -5.39 -13.70 -5.61
N PRO A 259 -4.24 -14.34 -5.90
CA PRO A 259 -4.20 -15.46 -6.83
C PRO A 259 -4.95 -16.68 -6.27
N TYR A 260 -5.34 -17.58 -7.16
CA TYR A 260 -5.94 -18.87 -6.82
C TYR A 260 -5.23 -19.99 -7.56
N PHE A 261 -4.85 -21.04 -6.81
CA PHE A 261 -4.16 -22.19 -7.36
C PHE A 261 -4.96 -23.47 -7.13
N ARG A 262 -4.87 -24.36 -8.11
CA ARG A 262 -5.26 -25.76 -7.92
C ARG A 262 -4.35 -26.42 -6.89
N LYS A 263 -4.86 -27.48 -6.25
CA LYS A 263 -4.10 -28.26 -5.25
C LYS A 263 -3.13 -29.28 -5.86
N ASP A 264 -3.16 -29.46 -7.18
CA ASP A 264 -2.24 -30.34 -7.91
C ASP A 264 -0.77 -29.95 -7.63
N THR A 265 0.06 -30.94 -7.30
CA THR A 265 1.43 -30.72 -6.82
C THR A 265 2.48 -31.36 -7.72
N PHE A 266 3.45 -30.56 -8.14
CA PHE A 266 4.58 -30.89 -8.99
C PHE A 266 5.86 -30.84 -8.14
N ASN A 267 6.25 -31.97 -7.56
CA ASN A 267 7.43 -32.05 -6.69
C ASN A 267 8.71 -32.12 -7.53
N ILE A 268 9.66 -31.20 -7.32
CA ILE A 268 10.90 -31.11 -8.12
C ILE A 268 11.74 -32.39 -8.10
N THR A 269 11.62 -33.24 -7.08
CA THR A 269 12.34 -34.53 -7.02
C THR A 269 11.86 -35.51 -8.09
N LYS A 270 10.57 -35.43 -8.48
CA LYS A 270 10.02 -36.21 -9.61
C LYS A 270 10.57 -35.75 -10.95
N TYR A 271 11.20 -34.58 -10.98
CA TYR A 271 11.85 -33.99 -12.16
C TYR A 271 13.37 -34.16 -12.15
N GLY A 272 13.90 -34.97 -11.21
CA GLY A 272 15.33 -35.30 -11.12
C GLY A 272 16.14 -34.37 -10.23
N ALA A 273 15.51 -33.51 -9.43
CA ALA A 273 16.24 -32.68 -8.48
C ALA A 273 16.89 -33.50 -7.37
N VAL A 274 18.12 -33.13 -6.97
CA VAL A 274 18.90 -33.75 -5.89
C VAL A 274 19.31 -32.68 -4.87
N ALA A 275 19.07 -32.98 -3.59
CA ALA A 275 19.20 -32.03 -2.47
C ALA A 275 20.57 -32.10 -1.75
N ASP A 276 21.65 -32.31 -2.51
CA ASP A 276 23.01 -32.54 -2.00
C ASP A 276 23.85 -31.25 -1.87
N GLY A 277 23.27 -30.10 -2.23
CA GLY A 277 23.96 -28.80 -2.31
C GLY A 277 25.06 -28.70 -3.36
N GLN A 278 25.17 -29.67 -4.27
CA GLN A 278 26.21 -29.73 -5.29
C GLN A 278 25.63 -29.87 -6.69
N THR A 279 24.56 -30.65 -6.84
CA THR A 279 23.84 -30.86 -8.09
C THR A 279 23.12 -29.58 -8.50
N LEU A 280 23.39 -29.10 -9.73
CA LEU A 280 22.72 -27.93 -10.27
C LEU A 280 21.30 -28.29 -10.75
N ASN A 281 20.29 -27.90 -9.97
CA ASN A 281 18.90 -28.32 -10.15
C ASN A 281 18.08 -27.47 -11.13
N THR A 282 18.70 -26.52 -11.83
CA THR A 282 18.02 -25.53 -12.71
C THR A 282 17.02 -26.18 -13.66
N GLU A 283 17.42 -27.29 -14.27
CA GLU A 283 16.59 -28.01 -15.24
C GLU A 283 15.39 -28.73 -14.60
N ALA A 284 15.54 -29.23 -13.38
CA ALA A 284 14.44 -29.86 -12.63
C ALA A 284 13.39 -28.82 -12.21
N PHE A 285 13.84 -27.63 -11.77
CA PHE A 285 12.94 -26.49 -11.52
C PHE A 285 12.19 -26.08 -12.77
N ARG A 286 12.90 -25.90 -13.91
CA ARG A 286 12.31 -25.51 -15.18
C ARG A 286 11.21 -26.49 -15.62
N LYS A 287 11.49 -27.80 -15.63
CA LYS A 287 10.51 -28.82 -16.04
C LYS A 287 9.27 -28.84 -15.14
N ALA A 288 9.45 -28.75 -13.83
CA ALA A 288 8.33 -28.73 -12.88
C ALA A 288 7.43 -27.50 -13.08
N ILE A 289 8.02 -26.32 -13.28
CA ILE A 289 7.31 -25.07 -13.55
C ILE A 289 6.59 -25.14 -14.91
N ASP A 290 7.25 -25.66 -15.94
CA ASP A 290 6.67 -25.80 -17.27
C ASP A 290 5.42 -26.67 -17.26
N ASP A 291 5.48 -27.83 -16.59
CA ASP A 291 4.33 -28.73 -16.47
C ASP A 291 3.23 -28.16 -15.59
N CYS A 292 3.59 -27.54 -14.46
CA CYS A 292 2.63 -26.88 -13.58
C CYS A 292 1.86 -25.78 -14.32
N SER A 293 2.54 -24.94 -15.11
CA SER A 293 1.91 -23.81 -15.81
C SER A 293 0.83 -24.20 -16.81
N LYS A 294 0.87 -25.43 -17.36
CA LYS A 294 -0.11 -25.91 -18.37
C LYS A 294 -1.52 -26.05 -17.80
N GLN A 295 -1.64 -26.36 -16.51
CA GLN A 295 -2.94 -26.59 -15.84
C GLN A 295 -3.13 -25.76 -14.57
N GLY A 296 -2.07 -25.13 -14.07
CA GLY A 296 -1.99 -24.44 -12.80
C GLY A 296 -1.81 -25.39 -11.60
N GLY A 297 -1.15 -24.91 -10.56
CA GLY A 297 -0.94 -25.70 -9.34
C GLY A 297 0.25 -25.25 -8.51
N VAL A 298 0.80 -26.18 -7.74
CA VAL A 298 1.90 -25.96 -6.80
C VAL A 298 3.15 -26.70 -7.27
N VAL A 299 4.25 -25.97 -7.50
CA VAL A 299 5.58 -26.57 -7.60
C VAL A 299 6.16 -26.69 -6.20
N LEU A 300 6.36 -27.91 -5.72
CA LEU A 300 6.86 -28.17 -4.37
C LEU A 300 8.38 -28.35 -4.38
N VAL A 301 9.07 -27.51 -3.59
CA VAL A 301 10.47 -27.68 -3.18
C VAL A 301 10.48 -28.25 -1.77
N PRO A 302 10.74 -29.56 -1.58
CA PRO A 302 10.73 -30.16 -0.25
C PRO A 302 11.98 -29.76 0.56
N ARG A 303 12.01 -30.11 1.85
CA ARG A 303 13.20 -29.95 2.71
C ARG A 303 14.45 -30.49 2.00
N GLY A 304 15.53 -29.71 2.00
CA GLY A 304 16.79 -30.06 1.34
C GLY A 304 17.66 -28.83 1.03
N LEU A 305 18.90 -29.05 0.62
CA LEU A 305 19.78 -28.00 0.10
C LEU A 305 19.84 -28.11 -1.43
N TRP A 306 19.23 -27.15 -2.12
CA TRP A 306 19.00 -27.18 -3.57
C TRP A 306 19.86 -26.11 -4.25
N LEU A 307 20.99 -26.50 -4.80
CA LEU A 307 21.79 -25.61 -5.65
C LEU A 307 21.07 -25.41 -7.00
N THR A 308 20.93 -24.19 -7.47
CA THR A 308 20.30 -23.88 -8.76
C THR A 308 20.87 -22.61 -9.39
N GLY A 309 20.81 -22.51 -10.72
CA GLY A 309 20.91 -21.25 -11.43
C GLY A 309 19.57 -20.49 -11.39
N PRO A 310 19.35 -19.53 -12.31
CA PRO A 310 18.11 -18.77 -12.38
C PRO A 310 16.84 -19.63 -12.48
N ILE A 311 15.81 -19.25 -11.72
CA ILE A 311 14.45 -19.78 -11.80
C ILE A 311 13.58 -18.75 -12.53
N GLN A 312 12.95 -19.15 -13.63
CA GLN A 312 11.97 -18.35 -14.35
C GLN A 312 10.56 -18.85 -14.04
N LEU A 313 9.74 -18.03 -13.41
CA LEU A 313 8.35 -18.32 -13.11
C LEU A 313 7.48 -18.30 -14.38
N LYS A 314 6.29 -18.88 -14.29
CA LYS A 314 5.24 -18.86 -15.31
C LYS A 314 3.88 -18.61 -14.66
N SER A 315 2.91 -18.16 -15.45
CA SER A 315 1.54 -17.95 -14.98
C SER A 315 0.93 -19.21 -14.39
N ASN A 316 0.03 -19.05 -13.41
CA ASN A 316 -0.67 -20.13 -12.71
C ASN A 316 0.21 -21.04 -11.84
N VAL A 317 1.43 -20.62 -11.50
CA VAL A 317 2.37 -21.39 -10.68
C VAL A 317 2.50 -20.78 -9.29
N ASN A 318 2.27 -21.61 -8.27
CA ASN A 318 2.73 -21.36 -6.90
C ASN A 318 4.03 -22.14 -6.65
N LEU A 319 5.17 -21.46 -6.56
CA LEU A 319 6.43 -22.05 -6.11
C LEU A 319 6.43 -22.14 -4.58
N HIS A 320 6.10 -23.32 -4.06
CA HIS A 320 6.03 -23.57 -2.63
C HIS A 320 7.34 -24.16 -2.10
N VAL A 321 8.04 -23.37 -1.29
CA VAL A 321 9.31 -23.76 -0.67
C VAL A 321 9.06 -24.20 0.76
N ALA A 322 9.10 -25.51 0.98
CA ALA A 322 8.73 -26.11 2.26
C ALA A 322 9.66 -25.66 3.39
N LYS A 323 9.15 -25.70 4.62
CA LYS A 323 9.94 -25.47 5.83
C LYS A 323 11.21 -26.33 5.84
N GLY A 324 12.35 -25.69 6.05
CA GLY A 324 13.67 -26.35 6.07
C GLY A 324 14.27 -26.65 4.69
N ALA A 325 13.65 -26.21 3.60
CA ALA A 325 14.29 -26.15 2.30
C ALA A 325 15.17 -24.89 2.21
N LEU A 326 16.39 -25.06 1.69
CA LEU A 326 17.31 -23.98 1.36
C LEU A 326 17.59 -24.05 -0.14
N VAL A 327 17.06 -23.09 -0.89
CA VAL A 327 17.35 -22.89 -2.31
C VAL A 327 18.53 -21.94 -2.41
N GLN A 328 19.70 -22.47 -2.73
CA GLN A 328 20.91 -21.67 -2.90
C GLN A 328 21.17 -21.42 -4.37
N PHE A 329 21.23 -20.15 -4.73
CA PHE A 329 21.58 -19.74 -6.08
C PHE A 329 23.09 -19.89 -6.33
N SER A 330 23.45 -20.24 -7.56
CA SER A 330 24.85 -20.44 -7.95
C SER A 330 25.66 -19.16 -7.74
N ASN A 331 26.86 -19.31 -7.19
CA ASN A 331 27.85 -18.23 -7.10
C ASN A 331 28.71 -18.11 -8.38
N LYS A 332 28.49 -18.96 -9.39
CA LYS A 332 29.17 -18.88 -10.68
C LYS A 332 28.47 -17.85 -11.54
N LEU A 333 29.13 -16.72 -11.77
CA LEU A 333 28.58 -15.60 -12.53
C LEU A 333 28.25 -15.97 -13.99
N SER A 334 28.90 -17.02 -14.53
CA SER A 334 28.62 -17.58 -15.85
C SER A 334 27.23 -18.21 -15.99
N ASP A 335 26.60 -18.60 -14.87
CA ASP A 335 25.26 -19.22 -14.88
C ASP A 335 24.14 -18.20 -15.12
N TYR A 336 24.49 -16.91 -15.17
CA TYR A 336 23.58 -15.79 -15.36
C TYR A 336 23.92 -15.08 -16.66
N GLN A 337 23.01 -15.13 -17.63
CA GLN A 337 23.18 -14.42 -18.90
C GLN A 337 22.86 -12.93 -18.77
N LEU A 338 23.40 -12.11 -19.67
CA LEU A 338 22.99 -10.71 -19.79
C LEU A 338 21.60 -10.62 -20.42
N ILE A 339 20.75 -9.74 -19.88
CA ILE A 339 19.39 -9.49 -20.35
C ILE A 339 19.11 -7.98 -20.37
N LYS A 340 18.21 -7.56 -21.26
CA LYS A 340 17.52 -6.28 -21.15
C LYS A 340 16.54 -6.33 -19.96
N THR A 341 16.60 -5.36 -19.08
CA THR A 341 15.74 -5.19 -17.90
C THR A 341 15.69 -3.71 -17.51
N ASN A 342 15.27 -3.40 -16.28
CA ASN A 342 15.35 -2.09 -15.66
C ASN A 342 16.37 -2.08 -14.52
N TRP A 343 17.08 -0.96 -14.33
CA TRP A 343 17.92 -0.71 -13.15
C TRP A 343 17.84 0.76 -12.76
N GLU A 344 17.54 1.03 -11.49
CA GLU A 344 17.36 2.39 -10.95
C GLU A 344 16.42 3.29 -11.76
N GLY A 345 15.31 2.71 -12.27
CA GLY A 345 14.26 3.44 -12.96
C GLY A 345 14.50 3.70 -14.44
N GLU A 346 15.57 3.14 -15.03
CA GLU A 346 15.97 3.31 -16.44
C GLU A 346 16.12 1.94 -17.15
N ASP A 347 15.91 1.90 -18.48
CA ASP A 347 16.21 0.72 -19.29
C ASP A 347 17.71 0.36 -19.20
N ALA A 348 18.01 -0.92 -18.95
CA ALA A 348 19.36 -1.36 -18.61
C ALA A 348 19.70 -2.78 -19.10
N VAL A 349 20.98 -3.04 -19.31
CA VAL A 349 21.54 -4.40 -19.42
C VAL A 349 22.05 -4.85 -18.06
N ARG A 350 21.56 -5.99 -17.58
CA ARG A 350 21.99 -6.62 -16.30
C ARG A 350 22.16 -8.12 -16.47
N ASN A 351 22.80 -8.77 -15.52
CA ASN A 351 22.70 -10.22 -15.38
C ASN A 351 21.25 -10.63 -15.06
N GLN A 352 20.85 -11.81 -15.51
CA GLN A 352 19.54 -12.39 -15.23
C GLN A 352 19.31 -12.53 -13.72
N SER A 353 18.11 -12.20 -13.25
CA SER A 353 17.73 -12.37 -11.86
C SER A 353 17.69 -13.85 -11.44
N PRO A 354 18.19 -14.20 -10.23
CA PRO A 354 17.99 -15.51 -9.62
C PRO A 354 16.54 -16.00 -9.66
N ILE A 355 15.56 -15.13 -9.41
CA ILE A 355 14.14 -15.41 -9.65
C ILE A 355 13.56 -14.33 -10.54
N SER A 356 12.89 -14.73 -11.61
CA SER A 356 12.31 -13.78 -12.58
C SER A 356 10.92 -14.16 -13.07
N GLY A 357 10.13 -13.14 -13.43
CA GLY A 357 8.86 -13.28 -14.13
C GLY A 357 8.56 -12.03 -14.96
N TYR A 358 8.01 -12.21 -16.16
CA TYR A 358 7.67 -11.14 -17.08
C TYR A 358 6.33 -11.43 -17.75
N ASP A 359 5.38 -10.49 -17.71
CA ASP A 359 4.00 -10.65 -18.24
C ASP A 359 3.25 -11.86 -17.67
N LEU A 360 3.40 -12.12 -16.38
CA LEU A 360 2.74 -13.27 -15.74
C LEU A 360 1.46 -12.87 -15.03
N GLU A 361 0.53 -13.80 -14.90
CA GLU A 361 -0.68 -13.63 -14.09
C GLU A 361 -0.88 -14.84 -13.18
N ASN A 362 -1.45 -14.61 -11.99
CA ASN A 362 -1.76 -15.66 -11.02
C ASN A 362 -0.49 -16.42 -10.61
N ILE A 363 0.43 -15.72 -9.94
CA ILE A 363 1.74 -16.27 -9.55
C ILE A 363 1.93 -16.19 -8.03
N ALA A 364 2.60 -17.19 -7.47
CA ALA A 364 2.95 -17.16 -6.06
C ALA A 364 4.31 -17.76 -5.75
N ILE A 365 4.91 -17.28 -4.67
CA ILE A 365 6.01 -17.92 -3.96
C ILE A 365 5.56 -18.03 -2.49
N THR A 366 5.44 -19.25 -1.98
CA THR A 366 4.90 -19.50 -0.64
C THR A 366 5.76 -20.46 0.16
N GLY A 367 5.50 -20.57 1.46
CA GLY A 367 6.13 -21.55 2.34
C GLY A 367 7.32 -21.02 3.13
N GLN A 368 7.72 -21.76 4.16
CA GLN A 368 8.66 -21.29 5.19
C GLN A 368 10.13 -21.66 4.93
N GLY A 369 10.49 -21.87 3.67
CA GLY A 369 11.88 -22.12 3.28
C GLY A 369 12.68 -20.84 3.04
N THR A 370 13.94 -21.02 2.66
CA THR A 370 14.89 -19.92 2.46
C THR A 370 15.45 -19.91 1.03
N PHE A 371 15.50 -18.74 0.42
CA PHE A 371 16.29 -18.46 -0.78
C PHE A 371 17.58 -17.72 -0.40
N ASP A 372 18.73 -18.19 -0.87
CA ASP A 372 20.04 -17.52 -0.70
C ASP A 372 20.61 -17.12 -2.06
N GLY A 373 20.80 -15.82 -2.28
CA GLY A 373 21.18 -15.24 -3.56
C GLY A 373 22.66 -15.36 -3.92
N ALA A 374 23.50 -15.90 -3.03
CA ALA A 374 24.96 -15.91 -3.19
C ALA A 374 25.56 -14.52 -3.52
N GLY A 375 24.96 -13.45 -2.97
CA GLY A 375 25.27 -12.05 -3.26
C GLY A 375 26.71 -11.62 -3.00
N ASP A 376 27.42 -12.32 -2.10
CA ASP A 376 28.85 -12.05 -1.85
C ASP A 376 29.74 -12.31 -3.06
N ALA A 377 29.31 -13.14 -4.01
CA ALA A 377 30.00 -13.33 -5.29
C ALA A 377 29.94 -12.09 -6.20
N TRP A 378 29.03 -11.14 -5.90
CA TRP A 378 28.68 -10.02 -6.76
C TRP A 378 29.08 -8.67 -6.18
N ARG A 379 29.02 -8.50 -4.86
CA ARG A 379 29.09 -7.18 -4.21
C ARG A 379 30.53 -6.78 -3.92
N MET A 380 30.86 -5.54 -4.24
CA MET A 380 32.06 -4.88 -3.73
C MET A 380 31.91 -4.55 -2.24
N VAL A 381 33.04 -4.47 -1.53
CA VAL A 381 33.06 -4.18 -0.10
C VAL A 381 34.06 -3.06 0.19
N LYS A 382 33.59 -2.00 0.84
CA LYS A 382 34.44 -0.90 1.29
C LYS A 382 35.20 -1.31 2.54
N LYS A 383 36.49 -0.99 2.63
CA LYS A 383 37.37 -1.31 3.75
C LYS A 383 36.83 -0.77 5.08
N GLU A 384 36.28 0.44 5.07
CA GLU A 384 35.70 1.10 6.26
C GLU A 384 34.48 0.35 6.85
N LYS A 385 33.85 -0.55 6.07
CA LYS A 385 32.73 -1.37 6.53
C LYS A 385 33.18 -2.64 7.27
N LEU A 386 34.49 -2.94 7.27
CA LEU A 386 35.06 -4.13 7.89
C LEU A 386 36.10 -3.73 8.94
N ASN A 387 36.19 -4.51 10.02
CA ASN A 387 37.35 -4.42 10.90
C ASN A 387 38.62 -4.96 10.20
N ALA A 388 39.80 -4.65 10.74
CA ALA A 388 41.07 -5.01 10.12
C ALA A 388 41.21 -6.51 9.83
N GLY A 389 40.77 -7.38 10.74
CA GLY A 389 40.84 -8.84 10.55
C GLY A 389 39.85 -9.35 9.50
N GLN A 390 38.64 -8.78 9.44
CA GLN A 390 37.67 -9.08 8.38
C GLN A 390 38.20 -8.65 7.02
N TRP A 391 38.76 -7.44 6.90
CA TRP A 391 39.35 -6.94 5.67
C TRP A 391 40.49 -7.84 5.17
N GLN A 392 41.43 -8.21 6.07
CA GLN A 392 42.53 -9.12 5.71
C GLN A 392 42.04 -10.48 5.22
N ARG A 393 41.00 -11.05 5.84
CA ARG A 393 40.39 -12.31 5.39
C ARG A 393 39.73 -12.18 4.03
N LEU A 394 39.01 -11.09 3.79
CA LEU A 394 38.35 -10.83 2.50
C LEU A 394 39.39 -10.72 1.37
N VAL A 395 40.43 -9.90 1.54
CA VAL A 395 41.49 -9.76 0.53
C VAL A 395 42.21 -11.10 0.29
N LYS A 396 42.45 -11.90 1.33
CA LYS A 396 43.06 -13.23 1.20
C LYS A 396 42.17 -14.23 0.46
N SER A 397 40.85 -14.03 0.44
CA SER A 397 39.91 -14.93 -0.22
C SER A 397 39.91 -14.84 -1.75
N GLY A 398 40.58 -13.85 -2.33
CA GLY A 398 40.63 -13.59 -3.77
C GLY A 398 40.15 -12.18 -4.12
N GLY A 399 39.68 -11.98 -5.36
CA GLY A 399 39.21 -10.68 -5.84
C GLY A 399 40.33 -9.67 -6.14
N VAL A 400 39.95 -8.39 -6.25
CA VAL A 400 40.84 -7.29 -6.59
C VAL A 400 40.55 -6.10 -5.68
N VAL A 401 41.58 -5.41 -5.19
CA VAL A 401 41.44 -4.15 -4.44
C VAL A 401 41.76 -2.99 -5.37
N ASP A 402 40.99 -1.90 -5.29
CA ASP A 402 41.30 -0.67 -6.03
C ASP A 402 42.69 -0.11 -5.70
N GLU A 403 43.22 0.74 -6.58
CA GLU A 403 44.55 1.36 -6.41
C GLU A 403 44.67 2.16 -5.10
N LYS A 404 43.55 2.66 -4.58
CA LYS A 404 43.48 3.42 -3.32
C LYS A 404 43.54 2.53 -2.07
N GLY A 405 43.36 1.22 -2.21
CA GLY A 405 43.31 0.29 -1.08
C GLY A 405 42.05 0.42 -0.21
N THR A 406 40.98 1.02 -0.74
CA THR A 406 39.76 1.38 -0.01
C THR A 406 38.57 0.49 -0.34
N THR A 407 38.57 -0.18 -1.49
CA THR A 407 37.44 -1.00 -1.93
C THR A 407 37.93 -2.32 -2.53
N TRP A 408 37.35 -3.42 -2.06
CA TRP A 408 37.54 -4.75 -2.62
C TRP A 408 36.41 -5.08 -3.59
N TYR A 409 36.75 -5.73 -4.70
CA TYR A 409 35.85 -6.16 -5.75
C TYR A 409 36.00 -7.67 -5.98
N PRO A 410 34.90 -8.39 -6.28
CA PRO A 410 34.97 -9.84 -6.48
C PRO A 410 35.75 -10.25 -7.73
N SER A 411 35.87 -9.38 -8.73
CA SER A 411 36.62 -9.64 -9.96
C SER A 411 37.18 -8.37 -10.60
N ALA A 412 38.15 -8.53 -11.50
CA ALA A 412 38.67 -7.43 -12.32
C ALA A 412 37.58 -6.82 -13.23
N SER A 413 36.64 -7.64 -13.71
CA SER A 413 35.46 -7.18 -14.47
C SER A 413 34.57 -6.27 -13.61
N SER A 414 34.35 -6.63 -12.33
CA SER A 414 33.60 -5.79 -11.39
C SER A 414 34.28 -4.46 -11.11
N LEU A 415 35.61 -4.46 -10.91
CA LEU A 415 36.39 -3.23 -10.73
C LEU A 415 36.31 -2.36 -11.98
N LYS A 416 36.50 -2.93 -13.18
CA LYS A 416 36.41 -2.20 -14.45
C LYS A 416 35.05 -1.53 -14.63
N GLY A 417 33.96 -2.25 -14.40
CA GLY A 417 32.61 -1.67 -14.52
C GLY A 417 32.37 -0.51 -13.54
N SER A 418 32.96 -0.55 -12.35
CA SER A 418 32.82 0.50 -11.34
C SER A 418 33.47 1.84 -11.70
N THR A 419 34.41 1.85 -12.65
CA THR A 419 35.09 3.08 -13.11
C THR A 419 34.37 3.75 -14.28
N LEU A 420 33.37 3.08 -14.87
CA LEU A 420 32.61 3.57 -16.00
C LEU A 420 31.38 4.36 -15.54
N ASN A 421 31.00 5.38 -16.30
CA ASN A 421 29.81 6.18 -16.01
C ASN A 421 28.55 5.50 -16.56
N LYS A 422 27.66 5.02 -15.67
CA LYS A 422 26.41 4.33 -16.01
C LYS A 422 26.55 3.27 -17.13
N PRO A 423 27.47 2.29 -17.01
CA PRO A 423 27.77 1.34 -18.10
C PRO A 423 26.65 0.34 -18.41
N TRP A 424 25.54 0.36 -17.68
CA TRP A 424 24.36 -0.49 -17.90
C TRP A 424 23.37 0.10 -18.91
N THR A 425 23.45 1.39 -19.21
CA THR A 425 22.42 2.12 -19.97
C THR A 425 22.25 1.58 -21.39
N ILE A 426 21.02 1.65 -21.89
CA ILE A 426 20.65 1.33 -23.27
C ILE A 426 20.23 2.62 -23.96
N PRO A 427 20.81 2.98 -25.13
CA PRO A 427 20.34 4.13 -25.88
C PRO A 427 18.85 4.01 -26.23
N ALA A 428 18.12 5.12 -26.08
CA ALA A 428 16.68 5.15 -26.32
C ALA A 428 16.30 4.60 -27.70
N GLY A 429 15.32 3.70 -27.73
CA GLY A 429 14.81 3.08 -28.96
C GLY A 429 15.67 1.96 -29.54
N GLN A 430 16.78 1.58 -28.89
CA GLN A 430 17.69 0.53 -29.39
C GLN A 430 17.57 -0.78 -28.62
N GLN A 431 17.91 -1.88 -29.29
CA GLN A 431 18.18 -3.17 -28.64
C GLN A 431 19.63 -3.20 -28.15
N PRO A 432 19.92 -3.81 -27.00
CA PRO A 432 21.28 -3.87 -26.50
C PRO A 432 22.15 -4.83 -27.32
N ASP A 433 23.35 -4.37 -27.65
CA ASP A 433 24.43 -5.25 -28.12
C ASP A 433 25.17 -5.80 -26.89
N TYR A 434 24.82 -7.01 -26.49
CA TYR A 434 25.38 -7.64 -25.29
C TYR A 434 26.90 -7.83 -25.32
N SER A 435 27.54 -7.83 -26.50
CA SER A 435 29.00 -8.00 -26.60
C SER A 435 29.76 -6.86 -25.92
N LYS A 436 29.21 -5.64 -25.93
CA LYS A 436 29.79 -4.42 -25.34
C LYS A 436 29.90 -4.46 -23.82
N TYR A 437 29.11 -5.33 -23.18
CA TYR A 437 28.99 -5.40 -21.72
C TYR A 437 29.82 -6.54 -21.13
N GLN A 438 30.39 -7.42 -21.96
CA GLN A 438 31.05 -8.66 -21.51
C GLN A 438 32.27 -8.40 -20.60
N GLU A 439 33.06 -7.38 -20.92
CA GLU A 439 34.30 -7.07 -20.21
C GLU A 439 34.09 -6.53 -18.78
N PHE A 440 32.87 -6.10 -18.45
CA PHE A 440 32.47 -5.64 -17.13
C PHE A 440 31.17 -6.30 -16.65
N LYS A 441 30.82 -7.47 -17.20
CA LYS A 441 29.57 -8.19 -16.93
C LYS A 441 29.32 -8.37 -15.43
N ASP A 442 30.35 -8.70 -14.67
CA ASP A 442 30.25 -8.98 -13.22
C ASP A 442 29.82 -7.75 -12.41
N PHE A 443 30.05 -6.53 -12.92
CA PHE A 443 29.58 -5.29 -12.30
C PHE A 443 28.06 -5.11 -12.42
N LEU A 444 27.43 -5.71 -13.44
CA LEU A 444 26.03 -5.54 -13.79
C LEU A 444 25.12 -6.48 -12.97
N ARG A 445 25.19 -6.35 -11.64
CA ARG A 445 24.57 -7.25 -10.66
C ARG A 445 23.06 -7.47 -10.90
N PRO A 446 22.55 -8.71 -10.76
CA PRO A 446 21.12 -8.95 -10.89
C PRO A 446 20.35 -8.51 -9.64
N ASN A 447 19.07 -8.14 -9.79
CA ASN A 447 18.13 -8.13 -8.65
C ASN A 447 17.81 -9.57 -8.27
N MET A 448 17.56 -9.87 -7.00
CA MET A 448 17.32 -11.26 -6.56
C MET A 448 15.99 -11.81 -7.07
N LEU A 449 14.87 -11.15 -6.75
CA LEU A 449 13.54 -11.44 -7.28
C LEU A 449 13.06 -10.26 -8.12
N SER A 450 12.85 -10.49 -9.42
CA SER A 450 12.41 -9.47 -10.38
C SER A 450 11.11 -9.89 -11.06
N LEU A 451 10.02 -9.18 -10.77
CA LEU A 451 8.70 -9.43 -11.37
C LEU A 451 8.30 -8.19 -12.17
N GLN A 452 8.07 -8.35 -13.47
CA GLN A 452 7.80 -7.23 -14.36
C GLN A 452 6.48 -7.43 -15.10
N ARG A 453 5.59 -6.44 -15.01
CA ARG A 453 4.28 -6.45 -15.68
C ARG A 453 3.42 -7.65 -15.27
N CYS A 454 3.58 -8.12 -14.03
CA CYS A 454 2.85 -9.27 -13.50
C CYS A 454 1.57 -8.83 -12.77
N LYS A 455 0.59 -9.74 -12.68
CA LYS A 455 -0.70 -9.49 -12.02
C LYS A 455 -1.09 -10.62 -11.07
N GLN A 456 -1.78 -10.27 -9.98
CA GLN A 456 -2.26 -11.23 -8.95
C GLN A 456 -1.08 -12.06 -8.40
N ILE A 457 -0.30 -11.41 -7.56
CA ILE A 457 0.98 -11.90 -7.04
C ILE A 457 0.83 -12.16 -5.54
N LEU A 458 1.18 -13.37 -5.09
CA LEU A 458 1.28 -13.70 -3.67
C LEU A 458 2.71 -14.12 -3.31
N LEU A 459 3.35 -13.36 -2.44
CA LEU A 459 4.66 -13.65 -1.87
C LEU A 459 4.47 -13.84 -0.36
N GLU A 460 4.61 -15.06 0.15
CA GLU A 460 4.15 -15.40 1.50
C GLU A 460 5.11 -16.31 2.28
N ASP A 461 5.36 -15.97 3.54
CA ASP A 461 6.05 -16.75 4.60
C ASP A 461 7.55 -17.06 4.41
N PHE A 462 8.11 -16.96 3.21
CA PHE A 462 9.50 -17.37 2.95
C PHE A 462 10.55 -16.37 3.48
N THR A 463 11.78 -16.85 3.65
CA THR A 463 12.95 -16.01 3.86
C THR A 463 13.73 -15.85 2.55
N ILE A 464 14.16 -14.62 2.26
CA ILE A 464 15.03 -14.30 1.13
C ILE A 464 16.25 -13.54 1.64
N GLN A 465 17.45 -14.00 1.30
CA GLN A 465 18.68 -13.46 1.86
C GLN A 465 19.84 -13.40 0.88
N ASN A 466 20.87 -12.67 1.28
CA ASN A 466 22.14 -12.62 0.56
C ASN A 466 21.96 -12.18 -0.91
N SER A 467 21.18 -11.12 -1.14
CA SER A 467 20.81 -10.62 -2.47
C SER A 467 21.98 -9.94 -3.21
N PRO A 468 22.23 -10.23 -4.51
CA PRO A 468 23.28 -9.53 -5.26
C PRO A 468 23.09 -8.00 -5.36
N ALA A 469 21.84 -7.54 -5.41
CA ALA A 469 21.41 -6.13 -5.45
C ALA A 469 20.01 -6.00 -4.80
N TRP A 470 19.06 -5.27 -5.41
CA TRP A 470 17.70 -5.15 -4.89
C TRP A 470 17.06 -6.53 -4.69
N THR A 471 16.40 -6.73 -3.56
CA THR A 471 15.98 -8.07 -3.13
C THR A 471 14.66 -8.47 -3.76
N ILE A 472 13.60 -7.68 -3.58
CA ILE A 472 12.27 -7.93 -4.13
C ILE A 472 11.86 -6.73 -4.97
N HIS A 473 11.84 -6.87 -6.29
CA HIS A 473 11.53 -5.79 -7.22
C HIS A 473 10.34 -6.13 -8.15
N PRO A 474 9.10 -5.82 -7.72
CA PRO A 474 7.96 -5.72 -8.60
C PRO A 474 8.00 -4.39 -9.37
N LEU A 475 7.97 -4.48 -10.70
CA LEU A 475 7.91 -3.35 -11.62
C LEU A 475 6.65 -3.46 -12.48
N LEU A 476 5.86 -2.38 -12.55
CA LEU A 476 4.62 -2.34 -13.35
C LEU A 476 3.63 -3.47 -13.02
N CYS A 477 3.64 -3.91 -11.76
CA CYS A 477 2.81 -5.02 -11.29
C CYS A 477 1.49 -4.52 -10.68
N ASP A 478 0.48 -5.39 -10.66
CA ASP A 478 -0.87 -5.09 -10.19
C ASP A 478 -1.40 -6.20 -9.27
N ASN A 479 -2.08 -5.86 -8.18
CA ASN A 479 -2.59 -6.82 -7.19
C ASN A 479 -1.47 -7.65 -6.56
N ILE A 480 -0.70 -7.01 -5.68
CA ILE A 480 0.49 -7.59 -5.05
C ILE A 480 0.22 -7.80 -3.57
N THR A 481 0.44 -9.02 -3.08
CA THR A 481 0.42 -9.33 -1.66
C THR A 481 1.78 -9.85 -1.24
N LEU A 482 2.42 -9.15 -0.31
CA LEU A 482 3.63 -9.57 0.38
C LEU A 482 3.26 -9.77 1.85
N ARG A 483 3.26 -11.01 2.33
CA ARG A 483 2.82 -11.37 3.68
C ARG A 483 3.85 -12.20 4.41
N ASN A 484 4.21 -11.81 5.64
CA ASN A 484 5.12 -12.57 6.50
C ASN A 484 6.49 -12.91 5.87
N VAL A 485 6.92 -12.18 4.84
CA VAL A 485 8.21 -12.43 4.19
C VAL A 485 9.33 -11.81 5.01
N THR A 486 10.44 -12.53 5.13
CA THR A 486 11.66 -12.03 5.76
C THR A 486 12.72 -11.76 4.71
N ALA A 487 13.21 -10.52 4.61
CA ALA A 487 14.37 -10.17 3.79
C ALA A 487 15.58 -9.88 4.67
N LYS A 488 16.69 -10.62 4.47
CA LYS A 488 17.90 -10.49 5.29
C LYS A 488 19.16 -10.35 4.44
N ASN A 489 19.76 -9.17 4.44
CA ASN A 489 21.02 -8.91 3.75
C ASN A 489 22.08 -8.37 4.72
N PRO A 490 23.37 -8.58 4.45
CA PRO A 490 24.41 -7.93 5.24
C PRO A 490 24.23 -6.42 5.23
N TRP A 491 24.40 -5.76 6.38
CA TRP A 491 24.28 -4.30 6.53
C TRP A 491 25.21 -3.50 5.61
N TYR A 492 26.30 -4.09 5.15
CA TYR A 492 27.24 -3.50 4.20
C TYR A 492 26.90 -3.82 2.72
N GLY A 493 25.86 -4.61 2.48
CA GLY A 493 25.42 -5.03 1.15
C GLY A 493 24.94 -3.84 0.32
N GLN A 494 25.70 -3.49 -0.71
CA GLN A 494 25.40 -2.33 -1.55
C GLN A 494 24.10 -2.52 -2.35
N ASN A 495 23.17 -1.57 -2.26
CA ASN A 495 21.88 -1.58 -2.98
C ASN A 495 21.08 -2.86 -2.68
N THR A 496 21.03 -3.29 -1.42
CA THR A 496 20.31 -4.51 -1.02
C THR A 496 18.97 -4.21 -0.38
N ASP A 497 18.28 -3.21 -0.93
CA ASP A 497 16.92 -2.83 -0.59
C ASP A 497 16.04 -4.09 -0.41
N ALA A 498 15.20 -4.11 0.62
CA ALA A 498 14.36 -5.28 0.89
C ALA A 498 13.21 -5.38 -0.12
N LEU A 499 12.48 -4.27 -0.33
CA LEU A 499 11.34 -4.19 -1.23
C LEU A 499 11.36 -2.90 -2.04
N ASP A 500 11.34 -3.03 -3.37
CA ASP A 500 11.22 -1.93 -4.33
C ASP A 500 9.92 -2.06 -5.12
N LEU A 501 8.88 -1.34 -4.72
CA LEU A 501 7.63 -1.27 -5.47
C LEU A 501 7.74 -0.15 -6.52
N GLU A 502 7.98 -0.53 -7.77
CA GLU A 502 8.19 0.42 -8.86
C GLU A 502 7.01 0.46 -9.85
N SER A 503 6.36 1.62 -9.99
CA SER A 503 5.21 1.82 -10.88
C SER A 503 4.10 0.77 -10.69
N CYS A 504 3.88 0.33 -9.45
CA CYS A 504 2.95 -0.75 -9.13
C CYS A 504 1.59 -0.22 -8.65
N ARG A 505 0.54 -1.04 -8.68
CA ARG A 505 -0.75 -0.64 -8.11
C ARG A 505 -1.49 -1.75 -7.39
N ASN A 506 -2.33 -1.35 -6.44
CA ASN A 506 -3.22 -2.22 -5.66
C ASN A 506 -2.40 -3.28 -4.91
N GLY A 507 -1.94 -2.98 -3.71
CA GLY A 507 -1.16 -3.97 -2.97
C GLY A 507 -1.23 -3.90 -1.46
N LEU A 508 -0.77 -4.98 -0.85
CA LEU A 508 -0.72 -5.22 0.58
C LEU A 508 0.68 -5.72 0.95
N VAL A 509 1.32 -5.03 1.89
CA VAL A 509 2.53 -5.48 2.58
C VAL A 509 2.17 -5.64 4.05
N GLU A 510 2.24 -6.86 4.59
CA GLU A 510 1.85 -7.09 5.98
C GLU A 510 2.69 -8.16 6.70
N GLY A 511 2.98 -7.94 7.98
CA GLY A 511 3.67 -8.93 8.82
C GLY A 511 5.14 -9.19 8.43
N CYS A 512 5.72 -8.39 7.55
CA CYS A 512 7.07 -8.62 7.03
C CYS A 512 8.17 -8.21 8.03
N THR A 513 9.37 -8.78 7.84
CA THR A 513 10.56 -8.44 8.63
C THR A 513 11.76 -8.18 7.71
N PHE A 514 12.33 -6.99 7.77
CA PHE A 514 13.43 -6.58 6.89
C PHE A 514 14.66 -6.18 7.71
N ASP A 515 15.84 -6.66 7.29
CA ASP A 515 17.15 -6.33 7.87
C ASP A 515 18.18 -6.35 6.73
N VAL A 516 18.55 -5.18 6.22
CA VAL A 516 19.20 -5.03 4.92
C VAL A 516 20.26 -3.92 4.88
N GLY A 517 21.05 -3.89 3.81
CA GLY A 517 22.12 -2.89 3.63
C GLY A 517 21.70 -1.60 2.95
N ASP A 518 20.43 -1.45 2.55
CA ASP A 518 19.88 -0.23 1.95
C ASP A 518 18.43 0.02 2.42
N ASP A 519 17.53 0.60 1.64
CA ASP A 519 16.16 0.92 2.07
C ASP A 519 15.32 -0.34 2.43
N GLY A 520 14.48 -0.26 3.47
CA GLY A 520 13.60 -1.35 3.91
C GLY A 520 12.38 -1.50 3.00
N ILE A 521 11.48 -0.52 3.06
CA ILE A 521 10.28 -0.45 2.22
C ILE A 521 10.42 0.73 1.28
N CYS A 522 10.67 0.50 0.00
CA CYS A 522 10.95 1.56 -0.98
C CYS A 522 9.88 1.64 -2.07
N ILE A 523 9.31 2.84 -2.22
CA ILE A 523 8.34 3.18 -3.27
C ILE A 523 9.04 3.97 -4.37
N LYS A 524 8.93 3.48 -5.60
CA LYS A 524 9.55 4.05 -6.81
C LYS A 524 8.54 4.11 -7.97
N SER A 525 8.88 4.83 -9.04
CA SER A 525 8.06 4.98 -10.24
C SER A 525 8.90 5.49 -11.43
N GLY A 526 10.09 4.94 -11.62
CA GLY A 526 11.01 5.37 -12.67
C GLY A 526 11.77 6.67 -12.36
N ARG A 527 12.80 6.94 -13.17
CA ARG A 527 13.75 8.04 -12.95
C ARG A 527 13.72 9.05 -14.12
N ASP A 528 13.77 10.32 -13.76
CA ASP A 528 13.92 11.47 -14.65
C ASP A 528 12.98 11.42 -15.88
N GLU A 529 13.50 11.72 -17.06
CA GLU A 529 12.72 11.79 -18.30
C GLU A 529 12.06 10.45 -18.65
N GLU A 530 12.75 9.32 -18.43
CA GLU A 530 12.19 7.99 -18.71
C GLU A 530 11.00 7.69 -17.78
N GLY A 531 11.12 7.99 -16.49
CA GLY A 531 10.03 7.83 -15.53
C GLY A 531 8.85 8.76 -15.84
N ARG A 532 9.10 10.00 -16.26
CA ARG A 532 8.05 10.93 -16.70
C ARG A 532 7.33 10.45 -17.96
N LYS A 533 8.07 9.96 -18.96
CA LYS A 533 7.50 9.37 -20.19
C LYS A 533 6.68 8.13 -19.89
N ARG A 534 7.12 7.30 -18.95
CA ARG A 534 6.36 6.14 -18.46
C ARG A 534 5.05 6.60 -17.83
N GLY A 535 5.09 7.61 -16.97
CA GLY A 535 3.89 8.25 -16.41
C GLY A 535 3.00 7.31 -15.60
N VAL A 536 3.55 6.23 -15.04
CA VAL A 536 2.83 5.26 -14.20
C VAL A 536 3.28 5.44 -12.75
N PRO A 537 2.41 5.92 -11.84
CA PRO A 537 2.75 6.06 -10.44
C PRO A 537 2.77 4.70 -9.73
N THR A 538 3.42 4.63 -8.56
CA THR A 538 3.07 3.61 -7.58
C THR A 538 1.90 4.06 -6.73
N GLU A 539 0.78 3.33 -6.75
CA GLU A 539 -0.46 3.79 -6.11
C GLU A 539 -1.28 2.70 -5.43
N ASN A 540 -2.13 3.09 -4.47
CA ASN A 540 -3.11 2.22 -3.82
C ASN A 540 -2.45 1.06 -3.04
N PHE A 541 -1.63 1.40 -2.04
CA PHE A 541 -0.95 0.40 -1.19
C PHE A 541 -1.36 0.50 0.27
N ILE A 542 -1.53 -0.67 0.90
CA ILE A 542 -1.63 -0.85 2.35
C ILE A 542 -0.31 -1.47 2.81
N ILE A 543 0.32 -0.86 3.80
CA ILE A 543 1.57 -1.33 4.40
C ILE A 543 1.33 -1.34 5.91
N ARG A 544 1.36 -2.52 6.53
CA ARG A 544 1.06 -2.63 7.96
C ARG A 544 1.83 -3.69 8.70
N ASP A 545 1.87 -3.58 10.02
CA ASP A 545 2.36 -4.62 10.92
C ASP A 545 3.77 -5.13 10.53
N THR A 546 4.61 -4.24 10.00
CA THR A 546 5.91 -4.58 9.39
C THR A 546 7.06 -4.03 10.23
N LYS A 547 8.12 -4.82 10.36
CA LYS A 547 9.32 -4.48 11.14
C LYS A 547 10.51 -4.29 10.23
N VAL A 548 11.24 -3.21 10.43
CA VAL A 548 12.52 -2.93 9.74
C VAL A 548 13.61 -2.76 10.79
N TYR A 549 14.66 -3.57 10.70
CA TYR A 549 15.88 -3.45 11.51
C TYR A 549 16.88 -2.53 10.80
N HIS A 550 18.15 -2.91 10.65
CA HIS A 550 19.11 -2.11 9.92
C HIS A 550 18.61 -1.90 8.47
N ALA A 551 18.57 -0.64 8.04
CA ALA A 551 18.24 -0.22 6.67
C ALA A 551 18.57 1.28 6.54
N HIS A 552 18.77 1.79 5.32
CA HIS A 552 18.92 3.23 5.08
C HIS A 552 17.61 4.03 5.31
N GLY A 553 16.47 3.34 5.37
CA GLY A 553 15.16 3.94 5.60
C GLY A 553 14.13 2.88 6.00
N GLY A 554 13.29 3.17 6.99
CA GLY A 554 12.19 2.28 7.39
C GLY A 554 11.10 2.22 6.32
N PHE A 555 10.47 3.37 6.05
CA PHE A 555 9.55 3.57 4.93
C PHE A 555 10.02 4.72 4.04
N VAL A 556 10.18 4.44 2.76
CA VAL A 556 10.89 5.30 1.82
C VAL A 556 10.06 5.55 0.57
N ILE A 557 10.04 6.81 0.10
CA ILE A 557 9.58 7.16 -1.25
C ILE A 557 10.73 7.86 -1.97
N GLY A 558 11.11 7.31 -3.14
CA GLY A 558 12.14 7.86 -4.02
C GLY A 558 13.49 7.12 -3.97
N SER A 559 14.54 7.64 -4.60
CA SER A 559 14.56 8.94 -5.30
C SER A 559 13.87 8.89 -6.66
N GLU A 560 13.68 7.70 -7.21
CA GLU A 560 13.09 7.44 -8.53
C GLU A 560 11.57 7.54 -8.43
N MET A 561 11.02 8.75 -8.34
CA MET A 561 9.58 9.03 -8.15
C MET A 561 8.95 9.79 -9.33
N SER A 562 9.56 9.72 -10.51
CA SER A 562 9.21 10.58 -11.67
C SER A 562 7.82 10.30 -12.26
N GLY A 563 7.36 9.05 -12.22
CA GLY A 563 5.97 8.67 -12.53
C GLY A 563 4.94 9.02 -11.44
N GLY A 564 5.39 9.38 -10.23
CA GLY A 564 4.57 9.73 -9.07
C GLY A 564 4.31 8.61 -8.07
N ALA A 565 3.77 8.95 -6.90
CA ALA A 565 3.29 7.99 -5.92
C ALA A 565 2.08 8.53 -5.16
N ARG A 566 1.03 7.71 -4.95
CA ARG A 566 -0.18 8.19 -4.26
C ARG A 566 -1.07 7.15 -3.61
N ASN A 567 -1.89 7.58 -2.65
CA ASN A 567 -2.85 6.74 -1.93
C ASN A 567 -2.15 5.56 -1.24
N ILE A 568 -1.18 5.89 -0.38
CA ILE A 568 -0.39 4.89 0.36
C ILE A 568 -0.72 5.02 1.84
N TYR A 569 -1.12 3.92 2.45
CA TYR A 569 -1.54 3.82 3.84
C TYR A 569 -0.54 2.96 4.60
N VAL A 570 0.18 3.57 5.55
CA VAL A 570 1.19 2.92 6.38
C VAL A 570 0.71 2.91 7.82
N SER A 571 0.65 1.75 8.48
CA SER A 571 0.21 1.68 9.87
C SER A 571 0.85 0.57 10.70
N ASN A 572 1.03 0.81 12.00
CA ASN A 572 1.58 -0.17 12.95
C ASN A 572 2.94 -0.75 12.51
N CYS A 573 3.87 0.10 12.12
CA CYS A 573 5.22 -0.32 11.73
C CYS A 573 6.25 -0.01 12.83
N THR A 574 7.33 -0.79 12.88
CA THR A 574 8.43 -0.56 13.83
C THR A 574 9.76 -0.49 13.10
N PHE A 575 10.53 0.59 13.31
CA PHE A 575 11.85 0.79 12.70
C PHE A 575 12.94 0.87 13.77
N MET A 576 13.94 -0.02 13.71
CA MET A 576 14.93 -0.20 14.78
C MET A 576 16.34 -0.18 14.20
N GLY A 577 17.09 0.89 14.46
CA GLY A 577 18.46 1.01 13.96
C GLY A 577 18.57 1.36 12.47
N THR A 578 17.52 1.93 11.87
CA THR A 578 17.60 2.45 10.50
C THR A 578 18.35 3.79 10.45
N ASP A 579 18.93 4.15 9.30
CA ASP A 579 19.55 5.47 9.16
C ASP A 579 18.50 6.58 9.20
N VAL A 580 17.34 6.36 8.59
CA VAL A 580 16.20 7.29 8.59
C VAL A 580 14.93 6.51 8.93
N GLY A 581 13.98 7.13 9.63
CA GLY A 581 12.67 6.54 9.90
C GLY A 581 11.75 6.59 8.68
N LEU A 582 11.01 7.69 8.56
CA LEU A 582 10.19 8.03 7.38
C LEU A 582 11.03 8.88 6.42
N ARG A 583 11.29 8.39 5.21
CA ARG A 583 12.27 8.98 4.28
C ARG A 583 11.64 9.33 2.93
N PHE A 584 11.45 10.62 2.64
CA PHE A 584 10.91 11.09 1.37
C PHE A 584 11.96 11.89 0.62
N LYS A 585 12.47 11.34 -0.49
CA LYS A 585 13.64 11.87 -1.20
C LYS A 585 13.36 12.14 -2.68
N THR A 586 13.73 13.31 -3.15
CA THR A 586 13.68 13.70 -4.57
C THR A 586 14.74 14.76 -4.89
N THR A 587 14.86 15.15 -6.16
CA THR A 587 15.76 16.21 -6.61
C THR A 587 15.25 16.83 -7.92
N ARG A 588 15.74 18.04 -8.25
CA ARG A 588 15.46 18.67 -9.54
C ARG A 588 15.84 17.73 -10.69
N GLY A 589 15.00 17.70 -11.72
CA GLY A 589 15.15 16.78 -12.84
C GLY A 589 14.28 15.53 -12.72
N ARG A 590 13.82 15.15 -11.51
CA ARG A 590 12.88 14.02 -11.33
C ARG A 590 11.50 14.34 -11.88
N GLY A 591 10.93 15.49 -11.54
CA GLY A 591 9.51 15.77 -11.76
C GLY A 591 8.61 14.90 -10.88
N GLY A 592 7.42 14.57 -11.37
CA GLY A 592 6.48 13.71 -10.65
C GLY A 592 5.83 14.37 -9.42
N VAL A 593 4.80 13.70 -8.91
CA VAL A 593 4.04 14.15 -7.74
C VAL A 593 3.91 12.99 -6.75
N VAL A 594 4.28 13.23 -5.50
CA VAL A 594 3.95 12.36 -4.37
C VAL A 594 2.84 13.01 -3.56
N GLU A 595 1.69 12.33 -3.44
CA GLU A 595 0.52 12.87 -2.76
C GLU A 595 -0.36 11.82 -2.08
N ASN A 596 -1.15 12.22 -1.08
CA ASN A 596 -2.07 11.34 -0.35
C ASN A 596 -1.33 10.17 0.31
N ILE A 597 -0.37 10.53 1.17
CA ILE A 597 0.39 9.59 1.97
C ILE A 597 -0.10 9.66 3.42
N PHE A 598 -0.50 8.51 3.95
CA PHE A 598 -1.18 8.39 5.23
C PHE A 598 -0.37 7.46 6.14
N VAL A 599 0.13 7.97 7.27
CA VAL A 599 0.95 7.22 8.24
C VAL A 599 0.30 7.29 9.62
N ASP A 600 0.06 6.13 10.26
CA ASP A 600 -0.55 6.03 11.59
C ASP A 600 0.09 4.92 12.43
N GLY A 601 0.77 5.27 13.54
CA GLY A 601 1.36 4.26 14.42
C GLY A 601 2.70 3.77 13.88
N VAL A 602 3.74 4.59 14.04
CA VAL A 602 5.12 4.19 13.73
C VAL A 602 6.00 4.41 14.95
N ASP A 603 6.62 3.33 15.41
CA ASP A 603 7.54 3.35 16.55
C ASP A 603 8.98 3.15 16.10
N MET A 604 9.87 3.98 16.62
CA MET A 604 11.26 4.07 16.19
C MET A 604 12.24 4.09 17.36
N THR A 605 13.38 3.40 17.22
CA THR A 605 14.51 3.51 18.15
C THR A 605 15.84 3.51 17.39
N ASP A 606 16.80 4.25 17.94
CA ASP A 606 18.19 4.27 17.48
C ASP A 606 18.36 4.67 16.00
N ILE A 607 17.61 5.69 15.57
CA ILE A 607 17.68 6.21 14.21
C ILE A 607 18.97 7.04 14.05
N ALA A 608 19.80 6.74 13.06
CA ALA A 608 21.11 7.38 12.94
C ALA A 608 21.01 8.87 12.52
N GLY A 609 20.10 9.17 11.59
CA GLY A 609 19.84 10.47 11.00
C GLY A 609 18.50 11.05 11.43
N GLU A 610 17.55 11.15 10.50
CA GLU A 610 16.27 11.81 10.72
C GLU A 610 15.15 10.82 11.07
N ALA A 611 14.33 11.13 12.07
CA ALA A 611 13.13 10.33 12.33
C ALA A 611 12.08 10.53 11.20
N ILE A 612 11.91 11.78 10.75
CA ILE A 612 11.04 12.14 9.62
C ILE A 612 11.80 13.09 8.70
N LEU A 613 12.03 12.65 7.46
CA LEU A 613 12.77 13.39 6.43
C LEU A 613 11.90 13.65 5.20
N PHE A 614 11.81 14.93 4.82
CA PHE A 614 11.46 15.34 3.47
C PHE A 614 12.61 16.13 2.87
N ASP A 615 13.16 15.64 1.76
CA ASP A 615 14.32 16.26 1.12
C ASP A 615 14.18 16.30 -0.41
N MET A 616 14.18 17.52 -0.96
CA MET A 616 14.18 17.78 -2.40
C MET A 616 15.58 18.06 -2.97
N TYR A 617 16.64 17.80 -2.20
CA TYR A 617 18.05 17.93 -2.61
C TYR A 617 18.82 16.62 -2.53
N TYR A 618 18.16 15.49 -2.84
CA TYR A 618 18.79 14.18 -2.79
C TYR A 618 20.12 14.15 -3.57
N ALA A 619 21.17 13.66 -2.91
CA ALA A 619 22.56 13.59 -3.38
C ALA A 619 23.25 14.94 -3.71
N ALA A 620 22.61 16.08 -3.43
CA ALA A 620 23.25 17.37 -3.54
C ALA A 620 24.22 17.60 -2.37
N LYS A 621 25.26 18.40 -2.61
CA LYS A 621 26.06 18.95 -1.50
C LYS A 621 25.24 20.04 -0.83
N ASP A 622 25.26 20.06 0.50
CA ASP A 622 24.64 21.13 1.25
C ASP A 622 25.23 22.48 0.83
N PRO A 623 24.40 23.52 0.67
CA PRO A 623 24.88 24.84 0.34
C PRO A 623 25.82 25.33 1.45
N VAL A 624 26.90 26.01 1.05
CA VAL A 624 27.85 26.61 2.00
C VAL A 624 27.35 28.01 2.37
N GLN A 625 27.44 28.35 3.65
CA GLN A 625 27.08 29.67 4.13
C GLN A 625 27.96 30.74 3.46
N VAL A 626 27.33 31.70 2.78
CA VAL A 626 28.05 32.81 2.16
C VAL A 626 28.32 33.85 3.25
N ASN A 627 29.57 34.31 3.36
CA ASN A 627 30.02 35.28 4.37
C ASN A 627 29.09 36.51 4.39
N GLY A 628 28.43 36.77 5.54
CA GLY A 628 27.65 37.99 5.77
C GLY A 628 26.24 37.81 6.33
N GLU A 629 25.68 36.59 6.38
CA GLU A 629 24.38 36.37 7.03
C GLU A 629 24.54 35.99 8.51
N ALA A 630 24.11 36.89 9.40
CA ALA A 630 24.01 36.64 10.82
C ALA A 630 22.94 35.56 11.10
N PHE A 631 23.39 34.35 11.41
CA PHE A 631 22.62 33.19 11.88
C PHE A 631 21.50 32.68 10.93
N GLY A 632 21.65 31.45 10.40
CA GLY A 632 20.61 30.73 9.64
C GLY A 632 21.16 29.71 8.64
N ILE A 633 20.27 28.91 8.05
CA ILE A 633 20.58 27.97 6.96
C ILE A 633 20.85 28.79 5.66
N PRO A 634 21.79 28.40 4.78
CA PRO A 634 22.07 29.17 3.56
C PRO A 634 20.85 29.28 2.63
N GLU A 635 20.63 30.47 2.06
CA GLU A 635 19.58 30.68 1.06
C GLU A 635 19.91 29.95 -0.25
N ILE A 636 18.96 29.17 -0.74
CA ILE A 636 19.08 28.45 -2.02
C ILE A 636 18.38 29.27 -3.10
N LYS A 637 19.01 29.36 -4.27
CA LYS A 637 18.46 30.10 -5.42
C LYS A 637 17.28 29.32 -6.03
N ALA A 638 16.22 30.06 -6.36
CA ALA A 638 15.08 29.54 -7.10
C ALA A 638 15.44 29.27 -8.57
N GLU A 639 14.85 28.22 -9.15
CA GLU A 639 14.95 27.90 -10.58
C GLU A 639 13.58 28.01 -11.28
N PRO A 640 13.53 28.17 -12.61
CA PRO A 640 12.27 28.14 -13.36
C PRO A 640 11.57 26.78 -13.24
N LEU A 641 10.25 26.80 -13.02
CA LEU A 641 9.43 25.59 -13.02
C LEU A 641 9.45 24.90 -14.39
N ASN A 642 9.58 23.58 -14.38
CA ASN A 642 9.49 22.73 -15.56
C ASN A 642 8.94 21.34 -15.18
N GLU A 643 8.77 20.44 -16.16
CA GLU A 643 8.29 19.08 -15.91
C GLU A 643 9.18 18.26 -14.97
N GLY A 644 10.46 18.62 -14.84
CA GLY A 644 11.43 18.03 -13.94
C GLY A 644 11.41 18.62 -12.52
N THR A 645 10.54 19.59 -12.21
CA THR A 645 10.36 20.11 -10.85
C THR A 645 9.48 19.15 -10.03
N PRO A 646 10.02 18.46 -9.02
CA PRO A 646 9.24 17.48 -8.24
C PRO A 646 8.29 18.15 -7.25
N GLN A 647 7.26 17.42 -6.81
CA GLN A 647 6.29 17.91 -5.83
C GLN A 647 6.02 16.88 -4.74
N PHE A 648 6.08 17.31 -3.48
CA PHE A 648 5.58 16.58 -2.31
C PHE A 648 4.42 17.37 -1.69
N LYS A 649 3.24 16.76 -1.63
CA LYS A 649 2.05 17.38 -1.02
C LYS A 649 1.12 16.39 -0.33
N SER A 650 0.27 16.85 0.57
CA SER A 650 -0.82 16.05 1.16
C SER A 650 -0.35 14.78 1.89
N PHE A 651 0.47 15.01 2.92
CA PHE A 651 0.92 13.98 3.87
C PHE A 651 0.14 14.12 5.18
N ARG A 652 -0.33 12.99 5.73
CA ARG A 652 -0.99 12.91 7.03
C ARG A 652 -0.24 11.89 7.88
N ILE A 653 0.54 12.35 8.84
CA ILE A 653 1.37 11.52 9.71
C ILE A 653 0.87 11.67 11.13
N LYS A 654 0.64 10.57 11.84
CA LYS A 654 0.21 10.65 13.23
C LYS A 654 0.62 9.44 14.06
N ASN A 655 0.56 9.62 15.38
CA ASN A 655 0.88 8.57 16.34
C ASN A 655 2.29 8.00 16.07
N VAL A 656 3.28 8.88 16.05
CA VAL A 656 4.69 8.52 15.80
C VAL A 656 5.51 8.71 17.06
N THR A 657 6.26 7.68 17.45
CA THR A 657 7.20 7.75 18.57
C THR A 657 8.60 7.44 18.09
N CYS A 658 9.57 8.30 18.40
CA CYS A 658 10.98 8.04 18.11
C CYS A 658 11.82 8.26 19.36
N LYS A 659 12.56 7.23 19.76
CA LYS A 659 13.56 7.29 20.83
C LYS A 659 14.96 7.26 20.23
N GLY A 660 15.56 8.43 20.07
CA GLY A 660 16.90 8.58 19.50
C GLY A 660 16.86 8.77 17.99
N ALA A 661 17.15 10.00 17.58
CA ALA A 661 17.46 10.41 16.21
C ALA A 661 18.48 11.55 16.24
N ASN A 662 19.21 11.79 15.16
CA ASN A 662 19.96 13.04 15.03
C ASN A 662 19.03 14.24 14.85
N THR A 663 18.00 14.16 14.00
CA THR A 663 17.00 15.22 13.86
C THR A 663 15.60 14.62 13.98
N GLY A 664 14.71 15.28 14.73
CA GLY A 664 13.32 14.84 14.86
C GLY A 664 12.59 14.96 13.54
N ILE A 665 12.52 16.18 12.99
CA ILE A 665 11.83 16.45 11.72
C ILE A 665 12.70 17.36 10.86
N LEU A 666 13.02 16.91 9.65
CA LEU A 666 13.67 17.73 8.62
C LEU A 666 12.75 17.87 7.41
N VAL A 667 12.39 19.11 7.08
CA VAL A 667 11.67 19.48 5.86
C VAL A 667 12.55 20.42 5.05
N ARG A 668 12.93 20.01 3.85
CA ARG A 668 13.78 20.79 2.95
C ARG A 668 13.21 20.80 1.52
N GLY A 669 12.44 21.83 1.20
CA GLY A 669 11.81 22.03 -0.11
C GLY A 669 12.61 22.92 -1.06
N LEU A 670 12.09 23.12 -2.27
CA LEU A 670 12.69 24.03 -3.25
C LEU A 670 12.08 25.44 -3.13
N PRO A 671 12.85 26.52 -3.30
CA PRO A 671 12.31 27.89 -3.29
C PRO A 671 11.18 28.14 -4.29
N GLU A 672 11.27 27.53 -5.47
CA GLU A 672 10.24 27.58 -6.51
C GLU A 672 9.09 26.58 -6.30
N MET A 673 9.30 25.53 -5.51
CA MET A 673 8.34 24.46 -5.24
C MET A 673 8.52 23.94 -3.82
N ALA A 674 7.90 24.67 -2.88
CA ALA A 674 7.92 24.32 -1.48
C ALA A 674 7.26 22.95 -1.23
N ILE A 675 7.65 22.26 -0.17
CA ILE A 675 6.90 21.08 0.31
C ILE A 675 5.56 21.54 0.88
N GLN A 676 4.46 20.91 0.46
CA GLN A 676 3.12 21.43 0.74
C GLN A 676 2.28 20.51 1.62
N ASP A 677 1.37 21.10 2.40
CA ASP A 677 0.23 20.40 3.00
C ASP A 677 0.61 19.11 3.78
N VAL A 678 1.43 19.28 4.83
CA VAL A 678 1.87 18.18 5.70
C VAL A 678 1.27 18.37 7.09
N ASP A 679 0.51 17.37 7.55
CA ASP A 679 0.03 17.28 8.93
C ASP A 679 0.85 16.25 9.70
N ILE A 680 1.36 16.64 10.88
CA ILE A 680 1.97 15.74 11.85
C ILE A 680 1.28 15.91 13.20
N GLU A 681 0.61 14.87 13.69
CA GLU A 681 -0.21 14.93 14.91
C GLU A 681 0.14 13.82 15.91
N ASN A 682 0.11 14.14 17.21
CA ASN A 682 0.34 13.19 18.30
C ASN A 682 1.66 12.42 18.14
N THR A 683 2.77 13.17 18.18
CA THR A 683 4.11 12.64 17.89
C THR A 683 5.07 12.96 19.04
N VAL A 684 5.94 12.02 19.41
CA VAL A 684 6.97 12.20 20.45
C VAL A 684 8.33 11.85 19.89
N LEU A 685 9.26 12.81 19.85
CA LEU A 685 10.58 12.65 19.23
C LEU A 685 11.68 13.03 20.22
N GLU A 686 12.48 12.05 20.62
CA GLU A 686 13.76 12.26 21.29
C GLU A 686 14.89 12.31 20.25
N SER A 687 15.60 13.43 20.19
CA SER A 687 16.59 13.67 19.13
C SER A 687 17.71 14.63 19.54
N ASN A 688 18.75 14.76 18.71
CA ASN A 688 19.76 15.80 18.89
C ASN A 688 19.22 17.18 18.48
N LYS A 689 18.60 17.31 17.29
CA LYS A 689 17.90 18.51 16.81
C LYS A 689 16.39 18.29 16.78
N GLY A 690 15.59 19.32 17.08
CA GLY A 690 14.12 19.23 17.04
C GLY A 690 13.57 19.31 15.61
N LEU A 691 12.92 20.43 15.28
CA LEU A 691 12.38 20.71 13.94
C LEU A 691 13.34 21.60 13.15
N VAL A 692 13.62 21.21 11.91
CA VAL A 692 14.27 22.05 10.89
C VAL A 692 13.38 22.10 9.66
N CYS A 693 12.83 23.27 9.34
CA CYS A 693 11.86 23.45 8.25
C CYS A 693 12.28 24.58 7.31
N GLN A 694 12.57 24.23 6.06
CA GLN A 694 13.04 25.14 5.02
C GLN A 694 12.22 24.98 3.73
N GLU A 695 11.80 26.12 3.15
CA GLU A 695 10.98 26.19 1.92
C GLU A 695 9.74 25.27 1.98
N ALA A 696 8.86 25.53 2.93
CA ALA A 696 7.64 24.76 3.14
C ALA A 696 6.38 25.64 3.14
N ASP A 697 5.24 25.06 2.76
CA ASP A 697 3.94 25.73 2.68
C ASP A 697 2.82 24.88 3.29
N GLY A 698 2.27 25.30 4.43
CA GLY A 698 1.16 24.56 5.04
C GLY A 698 1.62 23.35 5.85
N ILE A 699 2.72 23.48 6.60
CA ILE A 699 3.17 22.46 7.58
C ILE A 699 2.47 22.70 8.91
N ARG A 700 1.79 21.68 9.43
CA ARG A 700 0.97 21.76 10.63
C ARG A 700 1.37 20.67 11.62
N LEU A 701 1.96 21.09 12.73
CA LEU A 701 2.30 20.22 13.86
C LEU A 701 1.26 20.45 14.97
N LYS A 702 0.64 19.36 15.45
CA LYS A 702 -0.34 19.40 16.54
C LYS A 702 -0.04 18.34 17.59
N ASN A 703 0.00 18.72 18.87
CA ASN A 703 0.30 17.80 19.98
C ASN A 703 1.65 17.07 19.79
N VAL A 704 2.69 17.79 19.38
CA VAL A 704 4.02 17.22 19.12
C VAL A 704 4.97 17.52 20.29
N THR A 705 5.64 16.50 20.80
CA THR A 705 6.67 16.62 21.84
C THR A 705 8.06 16.49 21.20
N LEU A 706 8.86 17.55 21.28
CA LEU A 706 10.24 17.62 20.78
C LEU A 706 11.22 17.63 21.96
N LEU A 707 11.83 16.47 22.24
CA LEU A 707 12.84 16.31 23.29
C LEU A 707 14.25 16.41 22.68
N SER A 708 14.60 17.61 22.19
CA SER A 708 15.88 17.85 21.53
C SER A 708 17.01 18.20 22.50
N LYS A 709 18.22 17.67 22.27
CA LYS A 709 19.43 18.04 23.03
C LYS A 709 19.93 19.43 22.68
N GLN A 710 19.92 19.78 21.40
CA GLN A 710 20.14 21.15 20.93
C GLN A 710 18.86 21.96 21.15
N THR A 711 19.02 23.08 21.84
CA THR A 711 17.90 23.95 22.21
C THR A 711 18.07 25.38 21.72
N ASN A 712 19.02 25.66 20.83
CA ASN A 712 19.23 26.97 20.22
C ASN A 712 19.24 26.89 18.68
N PRO A 713 18.09 26.59 18.03
CA PRO A 713 16.75 26.52 18.61
C PRO A 713 16.23 25.08 18.78
N VAL A 714 15.08 24.92 19.44
CA VAL A 714 14.29 23.67 19.39
C VAL A 714 13.59 23.52 18.02
N MET A 715 13.08 24.61 17.48
CA MET A 715 12.42 24.66 16.17
C MET A 715 13.01 25.79 15.32
N GLU A 716 13.40 25.47 14.09
CA GLU A 716 13.87 26.43 13.09
C GLU A 716 12.98 26.41 11.85
N VAL A 717 12.49 27.58 11.45
CA VAL A 717 11.64 27.80 10.28
C VAL A 717 12.27 28.86 9.38
N GLN A 718 12.60 28.51 8.15
CA GLN A 718 13.20 29.42 7.17
C GLN A 718 12.41 29.45 5.87
N ASN A 719 12.20 30.64 5.31
CA ASN A 719 11.55 30.88 4.01
C ASN A 719 10.24 30.09 3.83
N SER A 720 9.53 29.85 4.92
CA SER A 720 8.37 28.95 4.94
C SER A 720 7.11 29.72 5.31
N ARG A 721 5.97 29.27 4.78
CA ARG A 721 4.69 29.95 4.96
C ARG A 721 3.57 29.04 5.41
N ASN A 722 2.55 29.63 6.03
CA ASN A 722 1.38 28.93 6.54
C ASN A 722 1.76 27.80 7.52
N ILE A 723 2.69 28.10 8.44
CA ILE A 723 3.20 27.13 9.41
C ILE A 723 2.35 27.21 10.68
N SER A 724 1.79 26.09 11.12
CA SER A 724 1.03 25.99 12.37
C SER A 724 1.73 25.07 13.35
N LEU A 725 2.10 25.60 14.50
CA LEU A 725 2.73 24.88 15.60
C LEU A 725 1.77 24.98 16.79
N ASP A 726 1.01 23.91 17.05
CA ASP A 726 -0.07 23.89 18.04
C ASP A 726 0.19 22.85 19.13
N ASN A 727 0.17 23.29 20.39
CA ASN A 727 0.42 22.43 21.56
C ASN A 727 1.74 21.66 21.44
N ILE A 728 2.82 22.39 21.16
CA ILE A 728 4.17 21.83 21.12
C ILE A 728 4.71 21.70 22.53
N ARG A 729 5.23 20.51 22.87
CA ARG A 729 5.89 20.25 24.16
C ARG A 729 7.38 20.09 23.93
N TYR A 730 8.17 20.59 24.87
CA TYR A 730 9.63 20.55 24.79
C TYR A 730 10.23 20.56 26.20
N ALA A 731 11.52 20.27 26.32
CA ALA A 731 12.21 20.27 27.62
C ALA A 731 12.29 21.69 28.22
N PRO A 732 11.88 21.90 29.49
CA PRO A 732 12.05 23.19 30.16
C PRO A 732 13.52 23.66 30.19
N GLY A 733 13.74 24.96 30.16
CA GLY A 733 15.07 25.57 30.18
C GLY A 733 15.76 25.65 28.81
N ALA A 734 15.09 25.28 27.72
CA ALA A 734 15.59 25.43 26.35
C ALA A 734 16.08 26.87 26.08
N ASP A 735 17.22 27.03 25.40
CA ASP A 735 17.82 28.35 25.16
C ASP A 735 16.94 29.23 24.24
N LEU A 736 16.44 28.66 23.15
CA LEU A 736 15.55 29.30 22.19
C LEU A 736 14.51 28.30 21.67
N LEU A 737 13.23 28.58 21.89
CA LEU A 737 12.16 27.69 21.42
C LEU A 737 12.00 27.73 19.89
N LEU A 738 11.75 28.90 19.32
CA LEU A 738 11.47 29.06 17.89
C LEU A 738 12.35 30.13 17.25
N ARG A 739 13.06 29.77 16.19
CA ARG A 739 13.72 30.71 15.28
C ARG A 739 12.96 30.77 13.95
N VAL A 740 12.65 31.99 13.49
CA VAL A 740 12.09 32.23 12.16
C VAL A 740 13.01 33.15 11.36
N THR A 741 13.45 32.72 10.17
CA THR A 741 14.36 33.49 9.31
C THR A 741 13.88 33.51 7.85
N GLY A 742 14.54 34.31 7.02
CA GLY A 742 14.29 34.37 5.58
C GLY A 742 13.17 35.32 5.15
N SER A 743 13.37 35.97 4.00
CA SER A 743 12.48 37.01 3.48
C SER A 743 11.13 36.47 2.98
N ARG A 744 11.06 35.17 2.66
CA ARG A 744 9.82 34.50 2.21
C ARG A 744 8.95 33.98 3.35
N SER A 745 9.41 34.08 4.60
CA SER A 745 8.65 33.59 5.76
C SER A 745 7.39 34.41 6.02
N LYS A 746 6.24 33.73 6.11
CA LYS A 746 4.92 34.38 6.26
C LYS A 746 3.91 33.50 7.00
N ALA A 747 3.08 34.08 7.87
CA ALA A 747 2.00 33.35 8.55
C ALA A 747 2.50 32.11 9.31
N VAL A 748 3.52 32.30 10.15
CA VAL A 748 3.97 31.31 11.13
C VAL A 748 3.19 31.55 12.42
N SER A 749 2.53 30.52 12.94
CA SER A 749 1.77 30.62 14.18
C SER A 749 2.19 29.58 15.21
N LEU A 750 2.42 30.04 16.44
CA LEU A 750 2.68 29.22 17.62
C LEU A 750 1.52 29.39 18.59
N ARG A 751 0.81 28.29 18.88
CA ARG A 751 -0.43 28.29 19.65
C ARG A 751 -0.38 27.26 20.76
N ASN A 752 -1.11 27.53 21.84
CA ASN A 752 -1.29 26.62 22.98
C ASN A 752 0.02 26.00 23.51
N THR A 753 1.13 26.74 23.41
CA THR A 753 2.49 26.27 23.73
C THR A 753 3.06 27.20 24.80
N ASP A 754 3.61 26.64 25.88
CA ASP A 754 4.20 27.44 26.95
C ASP A 754 5.54 28.01 26.50
N THR A 755 5.55 29.24 25.99
CA THR A 755 6.78 29.89 25.54
C THR A 755 7.67 30.37 26.68
N LYS A 756 7.17 30.40 27.92
CA LYS A 756 7.91 30.85 29.11
C LYS A 756 8.80 29.76 29.69
N ALA A 757 8.57 28.50 29.32
CA ALA A 757 9.44 27.40 29.72
C ALA A 757 10.82 27.45 29.02
N ALA A 758 11.00 28.28 27.98
CA ALA A 758 12.30 28.55 27.35
C ALA A 758 12.90 29.86 27.87
N LYS A 759 14.24 29.97 27.84
CA LYS A 759 14.94 31.24 28.15
C LYS A 759 14.55 32.33 27.15
N LYS A 760 14.38 31.98 25.88
CA LYS A 760 13.84 32.83 24.82
C LYS A 760 12.77 32.09 24.03
N GLY A 761 11.56 32.61 23.99
CA GLY A 761 10.43 31.97 23.30
C GLY A 761 10.49 32.11 21.76
N LEU A 762 11.01 33.22 21.24
CA LEU A 762 11.02 33.52 19.81
C LEU A 762 12.21 34.39 19.42
N GLU A 763 12.81 34.09 18.27
CA GLU A 763 13.80 34.92 17.57
C GLU A 763 13.42 35.05 16.10
N THR A 764 13.40 36.27 15.58
CA THR A 764 13.14 36.56 14.16
C THR A 764 14.36 37.20 13.52
N GLY A 765 14.79 36.69 12.37
CA GLY A 765 15.89 37.28 11.59
C GLY A 765 15.53 38.64 10.98
N GLU A 766 16.54 39.43 10.62
CA GLU A 766 16.38 40.82 10.13
C GLU A 766 15.51 40.94 8.87
N LYS A 767 15.56 39.93 7.99
CA LYS A 767 14.80 39.88 6.74
C LYS A 767 13.33 39.46 6.93
N VAL A 768 12.89 39.14 8.15
CA VAL A 768 11.52 38.67 8.42
C VAL A 768 10.58 39.87 8.57
N ALA A 769 9.49 39.89 7.79
CA ALA A 769 8.52 40.96 7.84
C ALA A 769 7.80 41.06 9.20
N LYS A 770 7.37 42.27 9.57
CA LYS A 770 6.54 42.50 10.76
C LYS A 770 5.25 41.67 10.66
N LYS A 771 4.81 41.09 11.78
CA LYS A 771 3.62 40.21 11.89
C LYS A 771 3.73 38.88 11.13
N THR A 772 4.93 38.48 10.67
CA THR A 772 5.14 37.12 10.11
C THR A 772 4.83 36.03 11.14
N VAL A 773 5.18 36.26 12.41
CA VAL A 773 4.97 35.31 13.50
C VAL A 773 3.86 35.79 14.42
N THR A 774 2.90 34.92 14.70
CA THR A 774 1.86 35.14 15.72
C THR A 774 2.02 34.11 16.84
N VAL A 775 2.13 34.58 18.08
CA VAL A 775 2.16 33.73 19.27
C VAL A 775 0.90 33.97 20.08
N SER A 776 0.01 32.99 20.17
CA SER A 776 -1.16 33.08 21.06
C SER A 776 -0.80 32.52 22.43
N LYS A 777 -1.21 33.23 23.49
CA LYS A 777 -1.00 32.76 24.87
C LYS A 777 -1.82 31.49 25.13
N MET A 778 -1.26 30.61 25.95
CA MET A 778 -2.00 29.50 26.58
C MET A 778 -3.05 30.02 27.54
#